data_AF-A0A5C5UIT3-F1
#
_entry.id   AF-A0A5C5UIT3-F1
#
_cell.length_a   1.000
_cell.length_b   1.000
_cell.length_c   1.000
_cell.angle_alpha   90.00
_cell.angle_beta   90.00
_cell.angle_gamma   90.00
#
_symmetry.space_group_name_H-M   'P 1'
#
loop_
_entity.id
_entity.type
_entity.pdbx_description
1 polymer ?
#
loop_
_entity_poly.entity_id
_entity_poly.type
_entity_poly.pdbx_seq_one_letter_code
_entity_poly.pdbx_strand_id
1 'polypeptide(L)'
;MFTVNPSEYPEHREWNAKVFSMPKIPRGDLGQFAIIRAILKALTEKVPYNTKMKFSGSTSNSTLENLCIWLRPLGVIYKEDRVWKISNEGRKLLESEDDLYLMAIFCANIRFMAELLVQLENPLTSNELLTIANKDYKLNWNTKSEVGNRLTWFRQLDLVSFNDFKNTYYLTEEGKKFLENISCVNPDDIEVLGDKTINELEVPVSSWAENLIQKKSEEPIIRKPSVGYIPGSIPEICETFDGFIQLMYSSVNRETFLKYSHETYNIAISSANAFATTMTNLNFLERTSRDTYQATSLAKKWLINKSPVDLVYCLHVNVLFIFELLKELERESLNFKELAVIAKVSYGFETERIDEIRKRINIMQLALLVQEETPGKYALTQRGKNVLKEGVLQKSRELPKVNEITKKVEIIEDNLTVNDYLTELRLASKESSNPIRFEKAIASALSILGFNVVRHGGSGKTDVFIQSPSIPKYSFSVTVDAKSTQSGSVTEGLINFDTLKDHRKMHGADFIAVIGFSFQGERLIKRAIEHEVALIDIEDLETLIRLHNEIPLLVNSYKKIFSQRGKVNVSILEEDRREIHRSGILLQTVMECLIEESLDPVTEGLLHDKDIYRSLRSYKKFDSPPLLTEISEMLQFLSSPLIGSIGRSKEGYYALGTLADAMNKFNFYAKSCSVNSLEINKGY
;
A
#
# COMPACT_ATOMS: atom_id res chain seq x y z
N MET A 1 42.94 5.10 -29.33
CA MET A 1 42.34 5.55 -28.07
C MET A 1 43.02 6.83 -27.67
N PHE A 2 42.24 7.79 -27.19
CA PHE A 2 42.70 9.11 -26.79
C PHE A 2 41.97 9.49 -25.50
N THR A 3 42.62 10.24 -24.63
CA THR A 3 41.99 10.79 -23.42
C THR A 3 41.11 11.98 -23.82
N VAL A 4 39.88 12.02 -23.33
CA VAL A 4 38.97 13.13 -23.61
C VAL A 4 39.43 14.33 -22.79
N ASN A 5 39.57 15.50 -23.42
CA ASN A 5 39.91 16.72 -22.71
C ASN A 5 38.81 17.03 -21.68
N PRO A 6 39.14 17.31 -20.41
CA PRO A 6 38.17 17.75 -19.41
C PRO A 6 37.19 18.85 -19.84
N SER A 7 37.62 19.77 -20.71
CA SER A 7 36.72 20.82 -21.25
C SER A 7 35.58 20.27 -22.12
N GLU A 8 35.67 19.01 -22.54
CA GLU A 8 34.67 18.29 -23.32
C GLU A 8 33.84 17.31 -22.46
N TYR A 9 34.00 17.33 -21.14
CA TYR A 9 33.15 16.58 -20.23
C TYR A 9 31.69 17.06 -20.32
N PRO A 10 30.71 16.16 -20.15
CA PRO A 10 29.31 16.52 -20.33
C PRO A 10 28.86 17.55 -19.31
N GLU A 11 28.05 18.52 -19.76
CA GLU A 11 27.41 19.47 -18.87
C GLU A 11 26.51 18.74 -17.86
N HIS A 12 26.56 19.19 -16.61
CA HIS A 12 25.74 18.65 -15.55
C HIS A 12 24.27 18.97 -15.80
N ARG A 13 23.42 17.94 -15.73
CA ARG A 13 21.97 18.17 -15.73
C ARG A 13 21.56 18.88 -14.46
N GLU A 14 20.52 19.70 -14.59
CA GLU A 14 19.74 20.21 -13.46
C GLU A 14 19.45 19.09 -12.47
N TRP A 15 19.54 19.40 -11.16
CA TRP A 15 19.41 18.38 -10.10
C TRP A 15 18.14 17.54 -10.26
N ASN A 16 17.03 18.21 -10.60
CA ASN A 16 15.74 17.56 -10.78
C ASN A 16 15.68 16.64 -12.03
N ALA A 17 16.51 16.87 -13.04
CA ALA A 17 16.63 16.06 -14.25
C ALA A 17 17.65 14.90 -14.13
N LYS A 18 18.46 14.87 -13.07
CA LYS A 18 19.37 13.76 -12.77
C LYS A 18 18.61 12.52 -12.28
N VAL A 19 19.09 11.34 -12.64
CA VAL A 19 18.49 10.05 -12.26
C VAL A 19 18.99 9.57 -10.90
N PHE A 20 18.15 8.85 -10.16
CA PHE A 20 18.45 8.44 -8.78
C PHE A 20 19.34 7.21 -8.65
N SER A 21 19.12 6.20 -9.50
CA SER A 21 19.72 4.89 -9.35
C SER A 21 20.91 4.69 -10.28
N MET A 22 21.93 4.00 -9.79
CA MET A 22 23.03 3.51 -10.61
C MET A 22 22.52 2.48 -11.65
N PRO A 23 23.10 2.46 -12.86
CA PRO A 23 22.76 1.44 -13.85
C PRO A 23 23.10 0.04 -13.33
N LYS A 24 22.19 -0.92 -13.54
CA LYS A 24 22.37 -2.33 -13.12
C LYS A 24 23.28 -3.08 -14.07
N ILE A 25 24.56 -2.72 -14.10
CA ILE A 25 25.54 -3.37 -14.98
C ILE A 25 26.04 -4.67 -14.34
N PRO A 26 26.03 -5.81 -15.07
CA PRO A 26 26.58 -7.06 -14.58
C PRO A 26 28.02 -6.88 -14.09
N ARG A 27 28.38 -7.54 -12.99
CA ARG A 27 29.78 -7.62 -12.56
C ARG A 27 30.40 -8.81 -13.29
N GLY A 28 31.52 -8.57 -13.96
CA GLY A 28 32.31 -9.59 -14.64
C GLY A 28 33.79 -9.31 -14.46
N ASP A 29 34.64 -10.25 -14.85
CA ASP A 29 36.09 -10.22 -14.61
C ASP A 29 36.78 -9.03 -15.28
N LEU A 30 36.21 -8.53 -16.38
CA LEU A 30 36.73 -7.39 -17.15
C LEU A 30 36.43 -6.03 -16.51
N GLY A 31 35.70 -5.99 -15.39
CA GLY A 31 35.25 -4.75 -14.76
C GLY A 31 33.99 -4.15 -15.40
N GLN A 32 33.31 -3.29 -14.65
CA GLN A 32 31.98 -2.80 -15.04
C GLN A 32 32.05 -1.75 -16.18
N PHE A 33 33.14 -0.98 -16.26
CA PHE A 33 33.39 -0.03 -17.35
C PHE A 33 33.50 -0.73 -18.71
N ALA A 34 34.28 -1.81 -18.78
CA ALA A 34 34.43 -2.61 -20.00
C ALA A 34 33.11 -3.24 -20.47
N ILE A 35 32.24 -3.63 -19.53
CA ILE A 35 30.92 -4.17 -19.84
C ILE A 35 30.01 -3.11 -20.47
N ILE A 36 30.06 -1.85 -20.01
CA ILE A 36 29.31 -0.75 -20.65
C ILE A 36 29.78 -0.58 -22.10
N ARG A 37 31.09 -0.55 -22.35
CA ARG A 37 31.64 -0.49 -23.71
C ARG A 37 31.20 -1.67 -24.58
N ALA A 38 31.20 -2.88 -24.04
CA ALA A 38 30.72 -4.07 -24.75
C ALA A 38 29.24 -3.98 -25.13
N ILE A 39 28.39 -3.38 -24.28
CA ILE A 39 26.98 -3.12 -24.59
C ILE A 39 26.85 -2.11 -25.73
N LEU A 40 27.60 -1.00 -25.68
CA LEU A 40 27.60 0.01 -26.73
C LEU A 40 28.10 -0.55 -28.07
N LYS A 41 29.16 -1.39 -28.03
CA LYS A 41 29.69 -2.07 -29.21
C LYS A 41 28.66 -3.01 -29.83
N ALA A 42 27.97 -3.82 -29.02
CA ALA A 42 26.91 -4.71 -29.50
C ALA A 42 25.76 -3.95 -30.18
N LEU A 43 25.43 -2.74 -29.71
CA LEU A 43 24.47 -1.87 -30.39
C LEU A 43 24.99 -1.38 -31.74
N THR A 44 26.25 -0.95 -31.83
CA THR A 44 26.85 -0.52 -33.11
C THR A 44 26.96 -1.65 -34.13
N GLU A 45 27.18 -2.89 -33.65
CA GLU A 45 27.24 -4.11 -34.46
C GLU A 45 25.85 -4.67 -34.80
N LYS A 46 24.76 -4.00 -34.39
CA LYS A 46 23.37 -4.39 -34.64
C LYS A 46 23.03 -5.80 -34.15
N VAL A 47 23.59 -6.20 -33.01
CA VAL A 47 23.26 -7.47 -32.36
C VAL A 47 21.75 -7.51 -32.04
N PRO A 48 21.03 -8.62 -32.30
CA PRO A 48 19.61 -8.72 -32.01
C PRO A 48 19.30 -8.46 -30.53
N TYR A 49 18.27 -7.66 -30.23
CA TYR A 49 17.99 -7.21 -28.86
C TYR A 49 17.63 -8.32 -27.87
N ASN A 50 17.11 -9.45 -28.36
CA ASN A 50 16.81 -10.64 -27.56
C ASN A 50 18.04 -11.50 -27.24
N THR A 51 19.21 -11.16 -27.78
CA THR A 51 20.46 -11.88 -27.53
C THR A 51 20.86 -11.74 -26.07
N LYS A 52 21.10 -12.86 -25.40
CA LYS A 52 21.64 -12.90 -24.04
C LYS A 52 23.14 -12.60 -24.09
N MET A 53 23.54 -11.47 -23.52
CA MET A 53 24.94 -11.06 -23.47
C MET A 53 25.66 -11.86 -22.37
N LYS A 54 26.78 -12.50 -22.70
CA LYS A 54 27.61 -13.24 -21.74
C LYS A 54 28.88 -12.46 -21.44
N PHE A 55 29.16 -12.27 -20.16
CA PHE A 55 30.37 -11.63 -19.67
C PHE A 55 31.12 -12.60 -18.77
N SER A 56 32.43 -12.74 -18.93
CA SER A 56 33.26 -13.60 -18.07
C SER A 56 33.08 -13.19 -16.59
N GLY A 57 33.00 -14.16 -15.69
CA GLY A 57 32.80 -13.90 -14.25
C GLY A 57 31.39 -13.45 -13.85
N SER A 58 30.45 -13.36 -14.79
CA SER A 58 29.06 -12.95 -14.53
C SER A 58 28.08 -14.09 -14.76
N THR A 59 27.16 -14.29 -13.81
CA THR A 59 26.02 -15.22 -13.96
C THR A 59 24.79 -14.56 -14.58
N SER A 60 24.93 -13.30 -15.01
CA SER A 60 23.83 -12.54 -15.63
C SER A 60 23.32 -13.23 -16.90
N ASN A 61 22.00 -13.31 -17.02
CA ASN A 61 21.29 -13.82 -18.20
C ASN A 61 20.52 -12.71 -18.94
N SER A 62 20.88 -11.45 -18.72
CA SER A 62 20.20 -10.30 -19.32
C SER A 62 20.37 -10.26 -20.84
N THR A 63 19.28 -9.92 -21.53
CA THR A 63 19.30 -9.63 -22.96
C THR A 63 19.89 -8.25 -23.24
N LEU A 64 20.32 -8.01 -24.47
CA LEU A 64 20.77 -6.69 -24.91
C LEU A 64 19.69 -5.63 -24.68
N GLU A 65 18.40 -5.93 -24.94
CA GLU A 65 17.27 -5.03 -24.64
C GLU A 65 17.27 -4.59 -23.18
N ASN A 66 17.37 -5.54 -22.24
CA ASN A 66 17.34 -5.24 -20.81
C ASN A 66 18.53 -4.37 -20.39
N LEU A 67 19.72 -4.65 -20.94
CA LEU A 67 20.94 -3.88 -20.69
C LEU A 67 20.81 -2.44 -21.22
N CYS A 68 20.23 -2.26 -22.41
CA CYS A 68 19.93 -0.93 -22.96
C CYS A 68 18.91 -0.17 -22.10
N ILE A 69 17.86 -0.83 -21.60
CA ILE A 69 16.91 -0.20 -20.67
C ILE A 69 17.63 0.31 -19.42
N TRP A 70 18.58 -0.46 -18.87
CA TRP A 70 19.33 -0.07 -17.68
C TRP A 70 20.39 1.02 -17.93
N LEU A 71 20.91 1.12 -19.16
CA LEU A 71 21.94 2.10 -19.53
C LEU A 71 21.37 3.44 -20.03
N ARG A 72 20.14 3.43 -20.58
CA ARG A 72 19.43 4.63 -21.08
C ARG A 72 19.46 5.83 -20.12
N PRO A 73 19.29 5.68 -18.79
CA PRO A 73 19.33 6.81 -17.85
C PRO A 73 20.60 7.67 -17.92
N LEU A 74 21.73 7.10 -18.35
CA LEU A 74 23.01 7.80 -18.49
C LEU A 74 23.08 8.74 -19.70
N GLY A 75 22.10 8.68 -20.61
CA GLY A 75 22.11 9.50 -21.82
C GLY A 75 23.04 9.02 -22.94
N VAL A 76 23.84 7.97 -22.74
CA VAL A 76 24.76 7.42 -23.77
C VAL A 76 24.03 6.65 -24.89
N ILE A 77 22.77 6.30 -24.68
CA ILE A 77 21.89 5.65 -25.66
C ILE A 77 20.47 6.18 -25.52
N TYR A 78 19.71 6.11 -26.61
CA TYR A 78 18.31 6.52 -26.67
C TYR A 78 17.52 5.58 -27.57
N LYS A 79 16.19 5.67 -27.51
CA LYS A 79 15.29 4.85 -28.33
C LYS A 79 14.47 5.76 -29.23
N GLU A 80 14.54 5.54 -30.53
CA GLU A 80 13.84 6.28 -31.57
C GLU A 80 13.18 5.27 -32.51
N ASP A 81 11.89 5.42 -32.80
CA ASP A 81 11.12 4.48 -33.64
C ASP A 81 11.25 3.00 -33.22
N ARG A 82 11.28 2.76 -31.89
CA ARG A 82 11.49 1.43 -31.27
C ARG A 82 12.87 0.81 -31.51
N VAL A 83 13.81 1.55 -32.10
CA VAL A 83 15.20 1.15 -32.34
C VAL A 83 16.12 1.84 -31.34
N TRP A 84 17.05 1.09 -30.75
CA TRP A 84 18.08 1.66 -29.88
C TRP A 84 19.17 2.32 -30.74
N LYS A 85 19.53 3.55 -30.37
CA LYS A 85 20.58 4.34 -31.01
C LYS A 85 21.59 4.80 -29.95
N ILE A 86 22.84 4.92 -30.37
CA ILE A 86 23.93 5.46 -29.55
C ILE A 86 23.93 6.98 -29.65
N SER A 87 24.06 7.68 -28.52
CA SER A 87 24.19 9.14 -28.50
C SER A 87 25.59 9.58 -28.94
N ASN A 88 25.80 10.89 -29.05
CA ASN A 88 27.14 11.44 -29.31
C ASN A 88 28.10 11.15 -28.15
N GLU A 89 27.62 11.24 -26.92
CA GLU A 89 28.38 10.91 -25.70
C GLU A 89 28.73 9.43 -25.66
N GLY A 90 27.78 8.55 -26.01
CA GLY A 90 28.02 7.11 -26.10
C GLY A 90 29.05 6.76 -27.18
N ARG A 91 29.01 7.43 -28.33
CA ARG A 91 29.99 7.24 -29.41
C ARG A 91 31.38 7.70 -28.95
N LYS A 92 31.49 8.90 -28.37
CA LYS A 92 32.76 9.43 -27.85
C LYS A 92 33.35 8.51 -26.78
N LEU A 93 32.52 7.98 -25.88
CA LEU A 93 32.95 7.00 -24.88
C LEU A 93 33.50 5.71 -25.51
N LEU A 94 32.87 5.21 -26.57
CA LEU A 94 33.30 4.00 -27.26
C LEU A 94 34.63 4.22 -28.02
N GLU A 95 34.85 5.40 -28.58
CA GLU A 95 36.04 5.74 -29.37
C GLU A 95 37.27 6.10 -28.51
N SER A 96 37.05 6.81 -27.40
CA SER A 96 38.11 7.23 -26.48
C SER A 96 38.61 6.08 -25.61
N GLU A 97 37.69 5.20 -25.18
CA GLU A 97 37.89 4.22 -24.10
C GLU A 97 38.33 4.84 -22.76
N ASP A 98 38.03 6.12 -22.55
CA ASP A 98 38.39 6.88 -21.35
C ASP A 98 37.40 6.63 -20.20
N ASP A 99 37.87 5.98 -19.13
CA ASP A 99 37.06 5.66 -17.95
C ASP A 99 36.73 6.89 -17.09
N LEU A 100 37.59 7.92 -17.09
CA LEU A 100 37.30 9.19 -16.41
C LEU A 100 36.20 9.95 -17.13
N TYR A 101 36.15 9.88 -18.47
CA TYR A 101 35.03 10.42 -19.24
C TYR A 101 33.71 9.70 -18.90
N LEU A 102 33.72 8.38 -18.71
CA LEU A 102 32.54 7.66 -18.22
C LEU A 102 32.13 8.10 -16.81
N MET A 103 33.10 8.31 -15.93
CA MET A 103 32.82 8.84 -14.59
C MET A 103 32.20 10.24 -14.65
N ALA A 104 32.69 11.10 -15.54
CA ALA A 104 32.10 12.42 -15.76
C ALA A 104 30.64 12.33 -16.25
N ILE A 105 30.34 11.39 -17.16
CA ILE A 105 28.96 11.08 -17.56
C ILE A 105 28.11 10.67 -16.36
N PHE A 106 28.64 9.86 -15.44
CA PHE A 106 27.89 9.47 -14.24
C PHE A 106 27.62 10.68 -13.34
N CYS A 107 28.63 11.51 -13.09
CA CYS A 107 28.50 12.74 -12.31
C CYS A 107 27.47 13.72 -12.89
N ALA A 108 27.43 13.86 -14.22
CA ALA A 108 26.51 14.75 -14.91
C ALA A 108 25.06 14.27 -14.90
N ASN A 109 24.83 12.94 -14.89
CA ASN A 109 23.50 12.36 -15.10
C ASN A 109 22.88 11.74 -13.85
N ILE A 110 23.67 11.34 -12.86
CA ILE A 110 23.19 10.60 -11.67
C ILE A 110 23.28 11.49 -10.43
N ARG A 111 22.21 11.50 -9.61
CA ARG A 111 22.18 12.24 -8.34
C ARG A 111 23.20 11.67 -7.36
N PHE A 112 23.85 12.59 -6.65
CA PHE A 112 24.78 12.31 -5.56
C PHE A 112 25.97 11.44 -6.01
N MET A 113 26.57 11.79 -7.15
CA MET A 113 27.81 11.19 -7.66
C MET A 113 28.97 12.17 -7.44
N ALA A 114 28.97 13.29 -8.17
CA ALA A 114 29.95 14.36 -7.96
C ALA A 114 29.88 14.89 -6.53
N GLU A 115 28.65 15.06 -6.04
CA GLU A 115 28.37 15.56 -4.71
C GLU A 115 28.94 14.62 -3.64
N LEU A 116 28.90 13.29 -3.85
CA LEU A 116 29.53 12.32 -2.94
C LEU A 116 31.05 12.49 -2.89
N LEU A 117 31.70 12.67 -4.05
CA LEU A 117 33.15 12.87 -4.12
C LEU A 117 33.59 14.12 -3.34
N VAL A 118 32.85 15.23 -3.47
CA VAL A 118 33.13 16.48 -2.74
C VAL A 118 33.09 16.25 -1.22
N GLN A 119 32.10 15.50 -0.72
CA GLN A 119 32.03 15.20 0.71
C GLN A 119 33.24 14.43 1.24
N LEU A 120 33.91 13.66 0.37
CA LEU A 120 35.08 12.84 0.71
C LEU A 120 36.41 13.60 0.74
N GLU A 121 36.42 14.91 0.52
CA GLU A 121 37.57 15.76 0.89
C GLU A 121 37.92 15.58 2.38
N ASN A 122 36.90 15.30 3.20
CA ASN A 122 37.06 14.86 4.58
C ASN A 122 36.74 13.36 4.69
N PRO A 123 37.50 12.58 5.49
CA PRO A 123 37.21 11.17 5.66
C PRO A 123 35.84 10.91 6.30
N LEU A 124 34.98 10.14 5.64
CA LEU A 124 33.60 9.84 6.10
C LEU A 124 33.27 8.35 6.00
N THR A 125 32.44 7.87 6.91
CA THR A 125 31.85 6.52 6.87
C THR A 125 30.68 6.46 5.88
N SER A 126 30.31 5.25 5.42
CA SER A 126 29.11 5.08 4.57
C SER A 126 27.79 5.49 5.27
N ASN A 127 27.75 5.51 6.61
CA ASN A 127 26.59 5.97 7.37
C ASN A 127 26.44 7.49 7.34
N GLU A 128 27.55 8.20 7.48
CA GLU A 128 27.56 9.67 7.41
C GLU A 128 27.21 10.13 6.00
N LEU A 129 27.78 9.50 4.97
CA LEU A 129 27.41 9.76 3.57
C LEU A 129 25.92 9.51 3.30
N LEU A 130 25.34 8.45 3.86
CA LEU A 130 23.90 8.18 3.76
C LEU A 130 23.07 9.28 4.44
N THR A 131 23.54 9.76 5.58
CA THR A 131 22.90 10.84 6.34
C THR A 131 22.94 12.15 5.55
N ILE A 132 24.10 12.50 4.98
CA ILE A 132 24.27 13.69 4.12
C ILE A 132 23.39 13.60 2.87
N ALA A 133 23.41 12.44 2.19
CA ALA A 133 22.57 12.20 1.02
C ALA A 133 21.09 12.48 1.31
N ASN A 134 20.57 11.97 2.43
CA ASN A 134 19.17 12.11 2.78
C ASN A 134 18.83 13.50 3.34
N LYS A 135 19.67 14.05 4.20
CA LYS A 135 19.40 15.30 4.93
C LYS A 135 19.62 16.53 4.04
N ASP A 136 20.76 16.57 3.36
CA ASP A 136 21.24 17.77 2.68
C ASP A 136 20.82 17.74 1.20
N TYR A 137 20.98 16.58 0.56
CA TYR A 137 20.61 16.38 -0.86
C TYR A 137 19.19 15.83 -1.07
N LYS A 138 18.42 15.74 0.02
CA LYS A 138 17.01 15.30 0.03
C LYS A 138 16.81 13.94 -0.63
N LEU A 139 17.72 12.99 -0.49
CA LEU A 139 17.51 11.63 -1.00
C LEU A 139 16.69 10.78 -0.02
N ASN A 140 16.12 9.68 -0.49
CA ASN A 140 15.22 8.80 0.28
C ASN A 140 15.81 7.39 0.47
N TRP A 141 17.11 7.29 0.68
CA TRP A 141 17.79 6.00 0.75
C TRP A 141 17.66 5.38 2.14
N ASN A 142 17.08 4.19 2.20
CA ASN A 142 16.89 3.47 3.47
C ASN A 142 18.14 2.68 3.91
N THR A 143 19.06 2.39 2.99
CA THR A 143 20.23 1.54 3.26
C THR A 143 21.50 2.11 2.65
N LYS A 144 22.65 1.67 3.17
CA LYS A 144 23.98 2.02 2.63
C LYS A 144 24.26 1.50 1.22
N SER A 145 23.37 0.70 0.63
CA SER A 145 23.63 0.05 -0.66
C SER A 145 23.85 1.05 -1.79
N GLU A 146 23.09 2.15 -1.82
CA GLU A 146 23.21 3.18 -2.85
C GLU A 146 24.53 3.96 -2.74
N VAL A 147 24.98 4.23 -1.52
CA VAL A 147 26.28 4.82 -1.23
C VAL A 147 27.40 3.86 -1.62
N GLY A 148 27.31 2.59 -1.18
CA GLY A 148 28.32 1.57 -1.43
C GLY A 148 28.50 1.26 -2.93
N ASN A 149 27.41 1.28 -3.70
CA ASN A 149 27.46 1.13 -5.15
C ASN A 149 28.30 2.24 -5.79
N ARG A 150 28.09 3.50 -5.40
CA ARG A 150 28.84 4.66 -5.93
C ARG A 150 30.32 4.61 -5.52
N LEU A 151 30.59 4.33 -4.26
CA LEU A 151 31.96 4.15 -3.75
C LEU A 151 32.71 3.03 -4.48
N THR A 152 32.03 1.95 -4.87
CA THR A 152 32.65 0.86 -5.65
C THR A 152 33.16 1.35 -7.00
N TRP A 153 32.38 2.20 -7.70
CA TRP A 153 32.79 2.78 -8.98
C TRP A 153 33.98 3.74 -8.82
N PHE A 154 33.96 4.61 -7.81
CA PHE A 154 35.09 5.53 -7.56
C PHE A 154 36.39 4.79 -7.21
N ARG A 155 36.30 3.73 -6.41
CA ARG A 155 37.46 2.90 -6.05
C ARG A 155 38.06 2.14 -7.22
N GLN A 156 37.26 1.76 -8.22
CA GLN A 156 37.77 1.09 -9.43
C GLN A 156 38.67 2.01 -10.27
N LEU A 157 38.49 3.33 -10.17
CA LEU A 157 39.31 4.33 -10.85
C LEU A 157 40.32 5.01 -9.92
N ASP A 158 40.51 4.48 -8.71
CA ASP A 158 41.39 5.05 -7.68
C ASP A 158 41.08 6.52 -7.35
N LEU A 159 39.83 6.97 -7.52
CA LEU A 159 39.39 8.32 -7.13
C LEU A 159 39.12 8.43 -5.63
N VAL A 160 38.81 7.29 -4.99
CA VAL A 160 38.50 7.19 -3.57
C VAL A 160 39.25 6.01 -2.98
N SER A 161 39.83 6.21 -1.80
CA SER A 161 40.47 5.17 -1.00
C SER A 161 39.64 4.83 0.25
N PHE A 162 39.85 3.64 0.80
CA PHE A 162 39.19 3.16 2.01
C PHE A 162 40.23 2.94 3.12
N ASN A 163 39.96 3.51 4.29
CA ASN A 163 40.75 3.31 5.50
C ASN A 163 40.10 2.24 6.37
N ASP A 164 40.68 1.04 6.40
CA ASP A 164 40.15 -0.10 7.14
C ASP A 164 40.10 0.15 8.66
N PHE A 165 41.05 0.90 9.23
CA PHE A 165 41.15 1.14 10.68
C PHE A 165 40.02 2.05 11.18
N LYS A 166 39.73 3.13 10.44
CA LYS A 166 38.68 4.09 10.80
C LYS A 166 37.32 3.76 10.16
N ASN A 167 37.28 2.80 9.23
CA ASN A 167 36.11 2.48 8.42
C ASN A 167 35.57 3.70 7.64
N THR A 168 36.48 4.54 7.16
CA THR A 168 36.18 5.80 6.45
C THR A 168 36.70 5.75 5.03
N TYR A 169 35.98 6.38 4.12
CA TYR A 169 36.40 6.65 2.75
C TYR A 169 36.98 8.06 2.67
N TYR A 170 37.94 8.29 1.79
CA TYR A 170 38.53 9.60 1.56
C TYR A 170 38.99 9.74 0.10
N LEU A 171 39.04 10.97 -0.38
CA LEU A 171 39.44 11.30 -1.74
C LEU A 171 40.95 11.09 -1.94
N THR A 172 41.34 10.51 -3.07
CA THR A 172 42.76 10.39 -3.46
C THR A 172 43.24 11.66 -4.18
N GLU A 173 44.53 11.76 -4.46
CA GLU A 173 45.05 12.87 -5.29
C GLU A 173 44.48 12.85 -6.71
N GLU A 174 44.20 11.67 -7.27
CA GLU A 174 43.55 11.56 -8.57
C GLU A 174 42.08 11.98 -8.50
N GLY A 175 41.39 11.63 -7.40
CA GLY A 175 40.05 12.12 -7.09
C GLY A 175 39.97 13.65 -7.03
N LYS A 176 40.96 14.30 -6.41
CA LYS A 176 41.03 15.78 -6.33
C LYS A 176 41.16 16.41 -7.71
N LYS A 177 42.11 15.92 -8.53
CA LYS A 177 42.27 16.40 -9.92
C LYS A 177 41.02 16.18 -10.75
N PHE A 178 40.34 15.06 -10.57
CA PHE A 178 39.08 14.80 -11.28
C PHE A 178 37.98 15.79 -10.85
N LEU A 179 37.86 16.12 -9.56
CA LEU A 179 36.89 17.10 -9.07
C LEU A 179 37.09 18.50 -9.65
N GLU A 180 38.33 18.93 -9.90
CA GLU A 180 38.62 20.22 -10.55
C GLU A 180 38.01 20.37 -11.94
N ASN A 181 37.64 19.24 -12.56
CA ASN A 181 37.19 19.13 -13.94
C ASN A 181 35.70 18.80 -14.10
N ILE A 182 34.95 18.68 -13.00
CA ILE A 182 33.51 18.40 -13.02
C ILE A 182 32.76 19.42 -12.17
N SER A 183 31.50 19.65 -12.50
CA SER A 183 30.63 20.50 -11.69
C SER A 183 30.00 19.69 -10.55
N CYS A 184 29.57 20.35 -9.48
CA CYS A 184 28.77 19.71 -8.43
C CYS A 184 27.60 20.62 -8.07
N VAL A 185 26.49 20.02 -7.65
CA VAL A 185 25.36 20.78 -7.12
C VAL A 185 25.58 21.04 -5.63
N ASN A 186 25.46 22.30 -5.18
CA ASN A 186 25.42 22.63 -3.77
C ASN A 186 24.03 22.28 -3.21
N PRO A 187 23.91 21.64 -2.03
CA PRO A 187 22.63 21.40 -1.37
C PRO A 187 21.70 22.62 -1.32
N ASP A 188 22.25 23.81 -1.10
CA ASP A 188 21.47 25.05 -0.97
C ASP A 188 20.89 25.54 -2.30
N ASP A 189 21.46 25.11 -3.43
CA ASP A 189 20.99 25.44 -4.79
C ASP A 189 19.90 24.47 -5.27
N ILE A 190 19.59 23.43 -4.50
CA ILE A 190 18.52 22.50 -4.83
C ILE A 190 17.19 23.19 -4.55
N GLU A 191 16.62 23.81 -5.59
CA GLU A 191 15.26 24.36 -5.53
C GLU A 191 14.27 23.24 -5.16
N VAL A 192 13.80 23.28 -3.90
CA VAL A 192 12.54 22.65 -3.56
C VAL A 192 11.49 23.48 -4.27
N LEU A 193 10.92 22.95 -5.35
CA LEU A 193 9.74 23.52 -5.98
C LEU A 193 8.64 23.58 -4.91
N GLY A 194 8.56 24.73 -4.25
CA GLY A 194 7.54 24.99 -3.25
C GLY A 194 6.17 24.92 -3.89
N ASP A 195 5.15 24.89 -3.03
CA ASP A 195 3.78 24.82 -3.48
C ASP A 195 3.41 26.07 -4.30
N LYS A 196 3.34 25.89 -5.63
CA LYS A 196 2.97 26.96 -6.57
C LYS A 196 1.56 27.50 -6.34
N THR A 197 0.74 26.75 -5.62
CA THR A 197 -0.66 27.06 -5.33
C THR A 197 -0.86 27.67 -3.94
N ILE A 198 0.22 27.96 -3.20
CA ILE A 198 0.15 28.39 -1.79
C ILE A 198 -0.73 29.63 -1.56
N ASN A 199 -0.84 30.51 -2.56
CA ASN A 199 -1.65 31.74 -2.49
C ASN A 199 -3.06 31.58 -3.09
N GLU A 200 -3.44 30.38 -3.56
CA GLU A 200 -4.76 30.13 -4.15
C GLU A 200 -5.83 29.97 -3.06
N LEU A 201 -6.89 30.76 -3.17
CA LEU A 201 -8.05 30.70 -2.28
C LEU A 201 -9.14 29.73 -2.79
N GLU A 202 -9.25 29.58 -4.10
CA GLU A 202 -10.26 28.77 -4.80
C GLU A 202 -9.59 27.81 -5.78
N VAL A 203 -10.28 26.72 -6.12
CA VAL A 203 -9.80 25.74 -7.10
C VAL A 203 -10.12 26.25 -8.52
N PRO A 204 -9.17 26.26 -9.47
CA PRO A 204 -9.43 26.65 -10.86
C PRO A 204 -10.08 25.50 -11.64
N VAL A 205 -11.30 25.12 -11.23
CA VAL A 205 -12.11 24.06 -11.81
C VAL A 205 -13.31 24.66 -12.57
N SER A 206 -13.72 24.02 -13.64
CA SER A 206 -14.89 24.44 -14.40
C SER A 206 -16.17 24.10 -13.64
N SER A 207 -17.16 25.01 -13.65
CA SER A 207 -18.44 24.81 -12.95
C SER A 207 -19.18 23.53 -13.36
N TRP A 208 -19.02 23.06 -14.61
CA TRP A 208 -19.63 21.80 -15.03
C TRP A 208 -19.02 20.58 -14.35
N ALA A 209 -17.73 20.63 -13.99
CA ALA A 209 -17.01 19.56 -13.32
C ALA A 209 -17.34 19.56 -11.81
N GLU A 210 -17.42 20.73 -11.18
CA GLU A 210 -17.93 20.88 -9.80
C GLU A 210 -19.34 20.29 -9.64
N ASN A 211 -20.23 20.56 -10.61
CA ASN A 211 -21.57 20.02 -10.59
C ASN A 211 -21.63 18.48 -10.65
N LEU A 212 -20.56 17.79 -11.09
CA LEU A 212 -20.52 16.32 -11.10
C LEU A 212 -20.45 15.75 -9.68
N ILE A 213 -19.75 16.42 -8.77
CA ILE A 213 -19.53 15.92 -7.40
C ILE A 213 -20.64 16.33 -6.42
N GLN A 214 -21.44 17.34 -6.78
CA GLN A 214 -22.58 17.81 -5.98
C GLN A 214 -23.86 17.00 -6.21
N LYS A 215 -23.96 16.24 -7.31
CA LYS A 215 -25.13 15.40 -7.57
C LYS A 215 -25.20 14.25 -6.57
N LYS A 216 -26.14 14.32 -5.62
CA LYS A 216 -26.59 13.14 -4.88
C LYS A 216 -27.28 12.21 -5.87
N SER A 217 -26.58 11.15 -6.28
CA SER A 217 -27.21 10.06 -7.01
C SER A 217 -28.18 9.33 -6.08
N GLU A 218 -29.40 9.05 -6.56
CA GLU A 218 -30.37 8.17 -5.89
C GLU A 218 -29.88 6.70 -5.88
N GLU A 219 -29.03 6.35 -6.85
CA GLU A 219 -28.34 5.05 -6.91
C GLU A 219 -26.92 5.14 -6.31
N PRO A 220 -26.42 4.08 -5.65
CA PRO A 220 -25.04 4.06 -5.16
C PRO A 220 -24.05 4.14 -6.33
N ILE A 221 -23.21 5.19 -6.37
CA ILE A 221 -22.15 5.34 -7.37
C ILE A 221 -21.10 4.25 -7.15
N ILE A 222 -21.09 3.22 -8.01
CA ILE A 222 -20.07 2.16 -7.99
C ILE A 222 -18.83 2.66 -8.74
N ARG A 223 -17.86 3.18 -8.00
CA ARG A 223 -16.56 3.59 -8.54
C ARG A 223 -15.64 2.38 -8.76
N LYS A 224 -14.82 2.41 -9.80
CA LYS A 224 -13.89 1.31 -10.15
C LYS A 224 -12.48 1.57 -9.61
N PRO A 225 -11.69 0.54 -9.24
CA PRO A 225 -10.33 0.73 -8.76
C PRO A 225 -9.32 1.11 -9.86
N SER A 226 -9.62 0.82 -11.14
CA SER A 226 -8.71 1.09 -12.25
C SER A 226 -9.01 2.44 -12.90
N VAL A 227 -7.99 3.28 -13.10
CA VAL A 227 -8.07 4.51 -13.93
C VAL A 227 -8.27 4.14 -15.40
N GLY A 228 -7.70 3.02 -15.84
CA GLY A 228 -7.72 2.60 -17.25
C GLY A 228 -6.41 2.94 -17.98
N TYR A 229 -6.48 2.94 -19.31
CA TYR A 229 -5.36 3.26 -20.20
C TYR A 229 -5.65 4.59 -20.88
N ILE A 230 -4.70 5.53 -20.82
CA ILE A 230 -4.75 6.83 -21.51
C ILE A 230 -3.52 6.88 -22.44
N PRO A 231 -3.70 7.09 -23.75
CA PRO A 231 -2.59 7.26 -24.70
C PRO A 231 -1.76 8.51 -24.40
N GLY A 232 -0.51 8.51 -24.88
CA GLY A 232 0.38 9.66 -24.77
C GLY A 232 1.12 9.74 -23.43
N SER A 233 1.89 10.82 -23.28
CA SER A 233 2.59 11.14 -22.03
C SER A 233 1.70 11.91 -21.06
N ILE A 234 2.08 11.95 -19.77
CA ILE A 234 1.29 12.66 -18.73
C ILE A 234 0.98 14.13 -19.13
N PRO A 235 1.94 14.93 -19.64
CA PRO A 235 1.66 16.31 -20.05
C PRO A 235 0.63 16.44 -21.19
N GLU A 236 0.47 15.40 -22.02
CA GLU A 236 -0.37 15.42 -23.22
C GLU A 236 -1.76 14.83 -22.98
N ILE A 237 -2.08 14.39 -21.75
CA ILE A 237 -3.34 13.71 -21.44
C ILE A 237 -4.56 14.54 -21.87
N CYS A 238 -4.56 15.85 -21.55
CA CYS A 238 -5.69 16.72 -21.88
C CYS A 238 -5.86 16.89 -23.39
N GLU A 239 -4.77 17.07 -24.13
CA GLU A 239 -4.77 17.17 -25.60
C GLU A 239 -5.24 15.86 -26.25
N THR A 240 -4.84 14.72 -25.67
CA THR A 240 -5.25 13.40 -26.15
C THR A 240 -6.77 13.25 -26.02
N PHE A 241 -7.35 13.56 -24.85
CA PHE A 241 -8.81 13.54 -24.70
C PHE A 241 -9.49 14.51 -25.66
N ASP A 242 -8.97 15.73 -25.80
CA ASP A 242 -9.50 16.75 -26.70
C ASP A 242 -9.58 16.25 -28.16
N GLY A 243 -8.47 15.74 -28.71
CA GLY A 243 -8.41 15.26 -30.08
C GLY A 243 -9.37 14.09 -30.36
N PHE A 244 -9.50 13.15 -29.42
CA PHE A 244 -10.46 12.05 -29.56
C PHE A 244 -11.92 12.50 -29.39
N ILE A 245 -12.21 13.45 -28.50
CA ILE A 245 -13.56 14.02 -28.35
C ILE A 245 -13.96 14.77 -29.62
N GLN A 246 -13.05 15.56 -30.22
CA GLN A 246 -13.29 16.25 -31.48
C GLN A 246 -13.60 15.25 -32.61
N LEU A 247 -12.82 14.16 -32.72
CA LEU A 247 -13.08 13.10 -33.70
C LEU A 247 -14.50 12.53 -33.58
N MET A 248 -14.98 12.31 -32.36
CA MET A 248 -16.28 11.68 -32.10
C MET A 248 -17.41 12.67 -31.83
N TYR A 249 -17.23 13.98 -32.09
CA TYR A 249 -18.21 15.02 -31.75
C TYR A 249 -19.62 14.75 -32.29
N SER A 250 -19.70 14.34 -33.56
CA SER A 250 -20.97 14.12 -34.28
C SER A 250 -21.34 12.64 -34.47
N SER A 251 -20.35 11.76 -34.59
CA SER A 251 -20.38 10.28 -34.58
C SER A 251 -19.22 9.78 -35.43
N VAL A 252 -18.55 8.71 -35.02
CA VAL A 252 -17.45 8.08 -35.77
C VAL A 252 -17.58 6.56 -35.72
N ASN A 253 -17.24 5.88 -36.81
CA ASN A 253 -17.22 4.42 -36.80
C ASN A 253 -15.95 3.87 -36.12
N ARG A 254 -16.04 2.63 -35.63
CA ARG A 254 -14.94 1.98 -34.90
C ARG A 254 -13.66 1.87 -35.74
N GLU A 255 -13.75 1.62 -37.03
CA GLU A 255 -12.59 1.52 -37.93
C GLU A 255 -11.84 2.85 -38.02
N THR A 256 -12.56 3.96 -38.18
CA THR A 256 -12.00 5.31 -38.24
C THR A 256 -11.36 5.69 -36.90
N PHE A 257 -12.00 5.34 -35.77
CA PHE A 257 -11.42 5.52 -34.45
C PHE A 257 -10.08 4.78 -34.31
N LEU A 258 -10.01 3.52 -34.75
CA LEU A 258 -8.79 2.71 -34.70
C LEU A 258 -7.71 3.25 -35.64
N LYS A 259 -8.09 3.68 -36.85
CA LYS A 259 -7.19 4.30 -37.83
C LYS A 259 -6.58 5.58 -37.27
N TYR A 260 -7.39 6.50 -36.76
CA TYR A 260 -6.94 7.73 -36.12
C TYR A 260 -6.02 7.46 -34.91
N SER A 261 -6.36 6.46 -34.09
CA SER A 261 -5.52 6.04 -32.97
C SER A 261 -4.12 5.62 -33.42
N HIS A 262 -4.03 4.86 -34.52
CA HIS A 262 -2.75 4.40 -35.06
C HIS A 262 -1.97 5.53 -35.74
N GLU A 263 -2.62 6.31 -36.60
CA GLU A 263 -1.97 7.35 -37.40
C GLU A 263 -1.52 8.55 -36.56
N THR A 264 -2.33 8.96 -35.57
CA THR A 264 -2.04 10.17 -34.76
C THR A 264 -1.19 9.86 -33.54
N TYR A 265 -1.42 8.73 -32.86
CA TYR A 265 -0.78 8.42 -31.57
C TYR A 265 0.12 7.17 -31.60
N ASN A 266 0.21 6.48 -32.75
CA ASN A 266 1.01 5.26 -32.91
C ASN A 266 0.71 4.17 -31.87
N ILE A 267 -0.56 4.05 -31.45
CA ILE A 267 -0.99 3.04 -30.48
C ILE A 267 -1.58 1.80 -31.17
N ALA A 268 -1.38 0.63 -30.54
CA ALA A 268 -1.92 -0.63 -31.04
C ALA A 268 -3.45 -0.69 -30.93
N ILE A 269 -4.09 -1.54 -31.76
CA ILE A 269 -5.55 -1.75 -31.75
C ILE A 269 -6.07 -2.12 -30.36
N SER A 270 -5.35 -2.98 -29.62
CA SER A 270 -5.70 -3.35 -28.24
C SER A 270 -5.69 -2.13 -27.30
N SER A 271 -4.68 -1.28 -27.40
CA SER A 271 -4.56 -0.03 -26.62
C SER A 271 -5.65 0.97 -26.98
N ALA A 272 -5.99 1.12 -28.26
CA ALA A 272 -7.09 1.97 -28.70
C ALA A 272 -8.44 1.49 -28.12
N ASN A 273 -8.69 0.18 -28.10
CA ASN A 273 -9.89 -0.39 -27.47
C ASN A 273 -9.90 -0.18 -25.94
N ALA A 274 -8.74 -0.29 -25.28
CA ALA A 274 -8.62 -0.01 -23.86
C ALA A 274 -8.87 1.48 -23.55
N PHE A 275 -8.43 2.38 -24.43
CA PHE A 275 -8.73 3.81 -24.30
C PHE A 275 -10.21 4.11 -24.52
N ALA A 276 -10.85 3.54 -25.55
CA ALA A 276 -12.29 3.68 -25.76
C ALA A 276 -13.08 3.23 -24.51
N THR A 277 -12.68 2.12 -23.89
CA THR A 277 -13.25 1.64 -22.62
C THR A 277 -13.06 2.65 -21.48
N THR A 278 -11.88 3.29 -21.42
CA THR A 278 -11.58 4.35 -20.44
C THR A 278 -12.46 5.58 -20.65
N MET A 279 -12.63 6.03 -21.90
CA MET A 279 -13.54 7.15 -22.23
C MET A 279 -14.99 6.82 -21.93
N THR A 280 -15.45 5.59 -22.15
CA THR A 280 -16.80 5.16 -21.75
C THR A 280 -16.96 5.20 -20.23
N ASN A 281 -15.97 4.72 -19.47
CA ASN A 281 -16.01 4.76 -18.00
C ASN A 281 -16.01 6.20 -17.44
N LEU A 282 -15.38 7.15 -18.12
CA LEU A 282 -15.43 8.58 -17.76
C LEU A 282 -16.68 9.29 -18.26
N ASN A 283 -17.61 8.56 -18.90
CA ASN A 283 -18.78 9.11 -19.56
C ASN A 283 -18.44 10.16 -20.63
N PHE A 284 -17.33 9.98 -21.35
CA PHE A 284 -16.93 10.83 -22.49
C PHE A 284 -17.34 10.23 -23.84
N LEU A 285 -17.46 8.90 -23.91
CA LEU A 285 -17.85 8.17 -25.12
C LEU A 285 -19.10 7.34 -24.84
N GLU A 286 -20.11 7.50 -25.70
CA GLU A 286 -21.27 6.60 -25.79
C GLU A 286 -21.23 5.80 -27.09
N ARG A 287 -21.76 4.58 -27.04
CA ARG A 287 -21.88 3.68 -28.20
C ARG A 287 -23.31 3.74 -28.74
N THR A 288 -23.50 4.41 -29.88
CA THR A 288 -24.81 4.65 -30.50
C THR A 288 -25.30 3.47 -31.35
N SER A 289 -24.38 2.62 -31.83
CA SER A 289 -24.72 1.38 -32.55
C SER A 289 -23.64 0.32 -32.33
N ARG A 290 -23.76 -0.85 -32.97
CA ARG A 290 -22.72 -1.89 -32.91
C ARG A 290 -21.34 -1.34 -33.30
N ASP A 291 -21.23 -0.42 -34.24
CA ASP A 291 -19.92 0.01 -34.76
C ASP A 291 -19.71 1.52 -34.78
N THR A 292 -20.50 2.29 -34.02
CA THR A 292 -20.37 3.76 -33.94
C THR A 292 -20.21 4.27 -32.51
N TYR A 293 -19.38 5.28 -32.37
CA TYR A 293 -19.06 6.00 -31.14
C TYR A 293 -19.43 7.48 -31.29
N GLN A 294 -19.88 8.10 -30.20
CA GLN A 294 -20.19 9.53 -30.17
C GLN A 294 -19.74 10.15 -28.83
N ALA A 295 -19.35 11.43 -28.87
CA ALA A 295 -19.07 12.22 -27.68
C ALA A 295 -20.36 12.49 -26.92
N THR A 296 -20.35 12.19 -25.63
CA THR A 296 -21.47 12.51 -24.73
C THR A 296 -21.64 14.02 -24.55
N SER A 297 -22.75 14.44 -23.94
CA SER A 297 -22.95 15.83 -23.53
C SER A 297 -21.87 16.33 -22.56
N LEU A 298 -21.32 15.44 -21.72
CA LEU A 298 -20.22 15.75 -20.80
C LEU A 298 -18.92 16.01 -21.58
N ALA A 299 -18.55 15.12 -22.51
CA ALA A 299 -17.38 15.32 -23.36
C ALA A 299 -17.46 16.60 -24.20
N LYS A 300 -18.65 16.99 -24.64
CA LYS A 300 -18.82 18.27 -25.37
C LYS A 300 -18.52 19.50 -24.50
N LYS A 301 -18.75 19.43 -23.18
CA LYS A 301 -18.37 20.50 -22.24
C LYS A 301 -16.86 20.58 -22.03
N TRP A 302 -16.17 19.45 -22.06
CA TRP A 302 -14.69 19.39 -21.98
C TRP A 302 -14.01 20.25 -23.05
N LEU A 303 -14.57 20.30 -24.28
CA LEU A 303 -14.02 21.11 -25.38
C LEU A 303 -14.03 22.63 -25.12
N ILE A 304 -14.77 23.12 -24.11
CA ILE A 304 -14.83 24.55 -23.77
C ILE A 304 -13.57 24.98 -23.02
N ASN A 305 -13.16 24.18 -22.04
CA ASN A 305 -11.99 24.45 -21.21
C ASN A 305 -11.35 23.12 -20.79
N LYS A 306 -10.17 22.83 -21.35
CA LYS A 306 -9.40 21.64 -21.01
C LYS A 306 -8.55 21.94 -19.77
N SER A 307 -8.87 21.28 -18.66
CA SER A 307 -8.13 21.45 -17.41
C SER A 307 -7.77 20.09 -16.82
N PRO A 308 -6.51 19.87 -16.40
CA PRO A 308 -6.16 18.69 -15.61
C PRO A 308 -6.98 18.59 -14.32
N VAL A 309 -7.39 19.71 -13.72
CA VAL A 309 -8.25 19.73 -12.52
C VAL A 309 -9.64 19.15 -12.85
N ASP A 310 -10.23 19.56 -13.97
CA ASP A 310 -11.54 19.03 -14.43
C ASP A 310 -11.48 17.51 -14.65
N LEU A 311 -10.36 17.01 -15.19
CA LEU A 311 -10.13 15.58 -15.36
C LEU A 311 -10.11 14.84 -14.02
N VAL A 312 -9.48 15.41 -12.98
CA VAL A 312 -9.47 14.82 -11.63
C VAL A 312 -10.89 14.73 -11.08
N TYR A 313 -11.75 15.72 -11.32
CA TYR A 313 -13.15 15.68 -10.89
C TYR A 313 -13.95 14.60 -11.66
N CYS A 314 -13.73 14.46 -12.98
CA CYS A 314 -14.30 13.36 -13.76
C CYS A 314 -13.83 11.98 -13.26
N LEU A 315 -12.57 11.86 -12.89
CA LEU A 315 -12.01 10.64 -12.29
C LEU A 315 -12.65 10.36 -10.93
N HIS A 316 -12.76 11.35 -10.04
CA HIS A 316 -13.33 11.18 -8.71
C HIS A 316 -14.73 10.57 -8.73
N VAL A 317 -15.56 10.97 -9.69
CA VAL A 317 -16.92 10.42 -9.81
C VAL A 317 -16.95 8.96 -10.25
N ASN A 318 -15.96 8.49 -11.01
CA ASN A 318 -15.99 7.17 -11.66
C ASN A 318 -14.96 6.18 -11.10
N VAL A 319 -13.95 6.66 -10.39
CA VAL A 319 -12.74 5.91 -10.00
C VAL A 319 -12.53 6.04 -8.49
N LEU A 320 -12.26 4.91 -7.83
CA LEU A 320 -11.97 4.85 -6.39
C LEU A 320 -10.66 5.57 -6.07
N PHE A 321 -10.59 6.12 -4.86
CA PHE A 321 -9.36 6.61 -4.26
C PHE A 321 -8.75 7.77 -5.05
N ILE A 322 -9.54 8.83 -5.29
CA ILE A 322 -9.10 10.06 -5.97
C ILE A 322 -9.02 11.19 -4.94
N PHE A 323 -10.14 11.78 -4.51
CA PHE A 323 -10.08 12.75 -3.42
C PHE A 323 -9.73 12.08 -2.09
N GLU A 324 -10.02 10.80 -1.93
CA GLU A 324 -9.61 10.05 -0.74
C GLU A 324 -8.09 9.91 -0.67
N LEU A 325 -7.40 9.82 -1.82
CA LEU A 325 -5.93 9.85 -1.85
C LEU A 325 -5.41 11.20 -1.35
N LEU A 326 -6.02 12.31 -1.80
CA LEU A 326 -5.68 13.65 -1.31
C LEU A 326 -5.90 13.76 0.19
N LYS A 327 -6.98 13.15 0.72
CA LYS A 327 -7.29 13.14 2.14
C LYS A 327 -6.23 12.41 2.98
N GLU A 328 -5.67 11.31 2.47
CA GLU A 328 -4.56 10.62 3.14
C GLU A 328 -3.27 11.44 3.09
N LEU A 329 -2.99 12.10 1.95
CA LEU A 329 -1.85 13.02 1.82
C LEU A 329 -1.98 14.32 2.65
N GLU A 330 -3.18 14.65 3.12
CA GLU A 330 -3.40 15.76 4.06
C GLU A 330 -2.81 15.46 5.43
N ARG A 331 -2.76 14.17 5.82
CA ARG A 331 -2.26 13.73 7.13
C ARG A 331 -0.74 13.77 7.18
N GLU A 332 -0.11 13.20 6.15
CA GLU A 332 1.35 13.10 6.03
C GLU A 332 1.79 12.84 4.59
N SER A 333 3.09 12.99 4.33
CA SER A 333 3.70 12.71 3.03
C SER A 333 3.96 11.22 2.81
N LEU A 334 3.33 10.65 1.78
CA LEU A 334 3.31 9.20 1.52
C LEU A 334 3.94 8.84 0.17
N ASN A 335 4.50 7.64 0.08
CA ASN A 335 5.01 7.06 -1.16
C ASN A 335 4.00 6.14 -1.86
N PHE A 336 4.31 5.71 -3.09
CA PHE A 336 3.42 4.86 -3.87
C PHE A 336 3.05 3.52 -3.21
N LYS A 337 3.95 2.93 -2.42
CA LYS A 337 3.71 1.65 -1.75
C LYS A 337 2.75 1.83 -0.58
N GLU A 338 2.98 2.86 0.24
CA GLU A 338 2.11 3.23 1.37
C GLU A 338 0.69 3.49 0.89
N LEU A 339 0.54 4.35 -0.14
CA LEU A 339 -0.75 4.65 -0.75
C LEU A 339 -1.43 3.41 -1.35
N ALA A 340 -0.68 2.47 -1.94
CA ALA A 340 -1.25 1.24 -2.50
C ALA A 340 -1.76 0.29 -1.41
N VAL A 341 -1.10 0.25 -0.25
CA VAL A 341 -1.56 -0.51 0.92
C VAL A 341 -2.82 0.14 1.49
N ILE A 342 -2.83 1.47 1.68
CA ILE A 342 -3.99 2.20 2.19
C ILE A 342 -5.21 2.01 1.25
N ALA A 343 -5.01 2.08 -0.07
CA ALA A 343 -6.07 1.84 -1.04
C ALA A 343 -6.72 0.45 -0.88
N LYS A 344 -5.91 -0.58 -0.62
CA LYS A 344 -6.38 -1.95 -0.35
C LYS A 344 -7.12 -2.03 0.99
N VAL A 345 -6.48 -1.57 2.06
CA VAL A 345 -6.96 -1.75 3.43
C VAL A 345 -8.23 -0.92 3.69
N SER A 346 -8.29 0.31 3.17
CA SER A 346 -9.28 1.31 3.57
C SER A 346 -10.29 1.66 2.48
N TYR A 347 -9.93 1.50 1.20
CA TYR A 347 -10.73 2.04 0.08
C TYR A 347 -11.20 1.00 -0.95
N GLY A 348 -11.10 -0.28 -0.61
CA GLY A 348 -11.76 -1.36 -1.34
C GLY A 348 -11.04 -1.86 -2.57
N PHE A 349 -9.74 -1.60 -2.71
CA PHE A 349 -8.93 -2.32 -3.69
C PHE A 349 -8.77 -3.78 -3.26
N GLU A 350 -8.82 -4.71 -4.21
CA GLU A 350 -8.58 -6.14 -3.94
C GLU A 350 -7.10 -6.44 -3.65
N THR A 351 -6.21 -5.69 -4.30
CA THR A 351 -4.75 -5.92 -4.29
C THR A 351 -4.00 -4.58 -4.24
N GLU A 352 -2.76 -4.63 -3.74
CA GLU A 352 -1.84 -3.49 -3.71
C GLU A 352 -1.39 -3.15 -5.15
N ARG A 353 -2.01 -2.14 -5.77
CA ARG A 353 -1.76 -1.77 -7.18
C ARG A 353 -0.93 -0.49 -7.33
N ILE A 354 0.39 -0.60 -7.17
CA ILE A 354 1.33 0.53 -7.25
C ILE A 354 1.21 1.31 -8.56
N ASP A 355 1.05 0.62 -9.70
CA ASP A 355 0.94 1.30 -11.00
C ASP A 355 -0.35 2.13 -11.12
N GLU A 356 -1.43 1.70 -10.45
CA GLU A 356 -2.69 2.46 -10.41
C GLU A 356 -2.58 3.70 -9.51
N ILE A 357 -1.83 3.62 -8.40
CA ILE A 357 -1.50 4.80 -7.59
C ILE A 357 -0.63 5.78 -8.37
N ARG A 358 0.38 5.30 -9.09
CA ARG A 358 1.26 6.15 -9.90
C ARG A 358 0.49 6.95 -10.93
N LYS A 359 -0.49 6.34 -11.63
CA LYS A 359 -1.37 7.06 -12.57
C LYS A 359 -2.10 8.23 -11.90
N ARG A 360 -2.67 8.00 -10.71
CA ARG A 360 -3.40 9.04 -9.95
C ARG A 360 -2.50 10.18 -9.55
N ILE A 361 -1.36 9.88 -8.93
CA ILE A 361 -0.37 10.88 -8.50
C ILE A 361 0.11 11.71 -9.70
N ASN A 362 0.46 11.06 -10.81
CA ASN A 362 0.95 11.78 -11.99
C ASN A 362 -0.10 12.75 -12.55
N ILE A 363 -1.37 12.35 -12.63
CA ILE A 363 -2.48 13.21 -13.07
C ILE A 363 -2.70 14.35 -12.06
N MET A 364 -2.63 14.07 -10.76
CA MET A 364 -2.79 15.07 -9.71
C MET A 364 -1.62 16.07 -9.64
N GLN A 365 -0.40 15.64 -9.93
CA GLN A 365 0.76 16.52 -10.10
C GLN A 365 0.58 17.44 -11.31
N LEU A 366 0.06 16.91 -12.44
CA LEU A 366 -0.30 17.74 -13.60
C LEU A 366 -1.37 18.79 -13.23
N ALA A 367 -2.31 18.43 -12.35
CA ALA A 367 -3.33 19.34 -11.81
C ALA A 367 -2.85 20.25 -10.67
N LEU A 368 -1.58 20.14 -10.26
CA LEU A 368 -0.98 20.84 -9.11
C LEU A 368 -1.74 20.61 -7.79
N LEU A 369 -2.38 19.45 -7.63
CA LEU A 369 -3.05 19.04 -6.38
C LEU A 369 -2.10 18.33 -5.40
N VAL A 370 -1.02 17.77 -5.94
CA VAL A 370 -0.01 17.01 -5.21
C VAL A 370 1.36 17.43 -5.72
N GLN A 371 2.35 17.46 -4.84
CA GLN A 371 3.75 17.72 -5.17
C GLN A 371 4.67 16.66 -4.57
N GLU A 372 5.86 16.49 -5.14
CA GLU A 372 6.89 15.64 -4.55
C GLU A 372 7.66 16.47 -3.51
N GLU A 373 7.47 16.16 -2.23
CA GLU A 373 8.13 16.90 -1.13
C GLU A 373 9.56 16.41 -0.93
N THR A 374 9.73 15.10 -0.98
CA THR A 374 11.04 14.43 -1.06
C THR A 374 10.94 13.35 -2.13
N PRO A 375 12.05 12.90 -2.73
CA PRO A 375 12.05 11.85 -3.72
C PRO A 375 11.17 10.67 -3.35
N GLY A 376 10.23 10.34 -4.22
CA GLY A 376 9.28 9.25 -4.06
C GLY A 376 8.23 9.44 -2.96
N LYS A 377 8.21 10.56 -2.22
CA LYS A 377 7.18 10.92 -1.25
C LYS A 377 6.42 12.16 -1.71
N TYR A 378 5.11 12.05 -1.67
CA TYR A 378 4.20 13.05 -2.19
C TYR A 378 3.46 13.73 -1.05
N ALA A 379 3.26 15.03 -1.16
CA ALA A 379 2.54 15.86 -0.21
C ALA A 379 1.42 16.62 -0.91
N LEU A 380 0.39 16.96 -0.14
CA LEU A 380 -0.75 17.73 -0.61
C LEU A 380 -0.38 19.21 -0.81
N THR A 381 -0.79 19.80 -1.94
CA THR A 381 -0.68 21.25 -2.17
C THR A 381 -1.86 22.01 -1.56
N GLN A 382 -1.79 23.33 -1.53
CA GLN A 382 -2.84 24.23 -1.08
C GLN A 382 -4.09 24.11 -1.98
N ARG A 383 -3.92 23.98 -3.29
CA ARG A 383 -5.03 23.63 -4.20
C ARG A 383 -5.64 22.28 -3.85
N GLY A 384 -4.81 21.27 -3.57
CA GLY A 384 -5.29 19.97 -3.09
C GLY A 384 -6.11 20.07 -1.80
N LYS A 385 -5.68 20.89 -0.85
CA LYS A 385 -6.45 21.19 0.39
C LYS A 385 -7.77 21.90 0.09
N ASN A 386 -7.80 22.81 -0.87
CA ASN A 386 -9.04 23.50 -1.27
C ASN A 386 -10.05 22.54 -1.90
N VAL A 387 -9.61 21.60 -2.75
CA VAL A 387 -10.48 20.55 -3.32
C VAL A 387 -11.19 19.74 -2.24
N LEU A 388 -10.50 19.41 -1.14
CA LEU A 388 -11.08 18.63 -0.04
C LEU A 388 -12.22 19.35 0.71
N LYS A 389 -12.38 20.67 0.54
CA LYS A 389 -13.47 21.44 1.15
C LYS A 389 -14.78 21.35 0.35
N GLU A 390 -14.71 20.98 -0.93
CA GLU A 390 -15.80 21.18 -1.91
C GLU A 390 -16.56 19.91 -2.29
N GLY A 391 -16.11 18.72 -1.84
CA GLY A 391 -16.61 17.44 -2.35
C GLY A 391 -17.05 16.40 -1.33
N VAL A 392 -17.94 15.50 -1.77
CA VAL A 392 -18.27 14.29 -1.02
C VAL A 392 -17.14 13.28 -1.18
N LEU A 393 -16.47 12.99 -0.07
CA LEU A 393 -15.49 11.91 0.04
C LEU A 393 -16.21 10.58 0.21
N GLN A 394 -15.73 9.55 -0.45
CA GLN A 394 -16.08 8.19 -0.09
C GLN A 394 -15.59 7.94 1.33
N LYS A 395 -16.50 7.51 2.21
CA LYS A 395 -16.12 7.06 3.54
C LYS A 395 -15.15 5.89 3.40
N SER A 396 -14.04 5.93 4.14
CA SER A 396 -13.19 4.75 4.23
C SER A 396 -14.02 3.59 4.80
N ARG A 397 -13.58 2.34 4.62
CA ARG A 397 -14.13 1.19 5.35
C ARG A 397 -13.74 1.33 6.82
N GLU A 398 -14.29 2.32 7.50
CA GLU A 398 -13.93 2.68 8.87
C GLU A 398 -14.29 1.51 9.78
N LEU A 399 -13.24 0.92 10.34
CA LEU A 399 -13.37 0.14 11.54
C LEU A 399 -13.24 1.12 12.72
N PRO A 400 -14.05 1.00 13.78
CA PRO A 400 -14.00 1.87 14.95
C PRO A 400 -12.59 1.95 15.53
N LYS A 401 -12.31 3.04 16.23
CA LYS A 401 -11.05 3.20 16.97
C LYS A 401 -10.89 2.04 17.95
N VAL A 402 -9.66 1.58 18.12
CA VAL A 402 -9.35 0.53 19.09
C VAL A 402 -9.56 1.09 20.50
N ASN A 403 -10.37 0.42 21.33
CA ASN A 403 -10.55 0.79 22.74
C ASN A 403 -9.22 0.71 23.51
N GLU A 404 -9.11 1.48 24.60
CA GLU A 404 -7.89 1.65 25.44
C GLU A 404 -7.25 0.38 26.01
N ILE A 405 -7.82 -0.82 25.79
CA ILE A 405 -7.29 -2.11 26.27
C ILE A 405 -5.87 -2.36 25.74
N THR A 406 -5.53 -1.80 24.58
CA THR A 406 -4.20 -1.91 23.96
C THR A 406 -3.15 -0.96 24.58
N LYS A 407 -3.53 0.02 25.43
CA LYS A 407 -2.60 0.99 26.06
C LYS A 407 -1.56 0.37 27.01
N LYS A 408 -1.71 -0.91 27.41
CA LYS A 408 -0.78 -1.59 28.32
C LYS A 408 0.54 -2.01 27.67
N VAL A 409 0.65 -1.96 26.35
CA VAL A 409 1.89 -2.22 25.63
C VAL A 409 2.38 -0.87 25.11
N GLU A 410 3.52 -0.37 25.59
CA GLU A 410 4.16 0.92 25.19
C GLU A 410 4.50 0.96 23.68
N ILE A 411 3.48 0.90 22.81
CA ILE A 411 3.61 0.66 21.37
C ILE A 411 2.68 1.61 20.58
N ILE A 412 1.78 2.36 21.24
CA ILE A 412 0.63 2.97 20.57
C ILE A 412 0.70 4.50 20.62
N GLU A 413 0.57 5.13 19.46
CA GLU A 413 0.28 6.55 19.32
C GLU A 413 -1.22 6.81 19.52
N ASP A 414 -1.56 7.91 20.20
CA ASP A 414 -2.94 8.33 20.43
C ASP A 414 -3.66 8.59 19.08
N ASN A 415 -4.84 7.98 18.88
CA ASN A 415 -5.78 8.15 17.76
C ASN A 415 -5.75 7.19 16.55
N LEU A 416 -4.98 6.09 16.57
CA LEU A 416 -4.98 5.13 15.44
C LEU A 416 -6.30 4.34 15.31
N THR A 417 -6.75 4.15 14.06
CA THR A 417 -7.86 3.27 13.67
C THR A 417 -7.37 1.83 13.44
N VAL A 418 -8.26 0.84 13.44
CA VAL A 418 -7.87 -0.55 13.10
C VAL A 418 -7.25 -0.62 11.70
N ASN A 419 -7.70 0.19 10.75
CA ASN A 419 -7.12 0.21 9.40
C ASN A 419 -5.66 0.71 9.40
N ASP A 420 -5.29 1.62 10.29
CA ASP A 420 -3.91 2.09 10.41
C ASP A 420 -3.01 0.92 10.88
N TYR A 421 -3.49 0.10 11.82
CA TYR A 421 -2.79 -1.12 12.24
C TYR A 421 -2.66 -2.15 11.11
N LEU A 422 -3.71 -2.37 10.31
CA LEU A 422 -3.64 -3.30 9.17
C LEU A 422 -2.66 -2.79 8.09
N THR A 423 -2.65 -1.48 7.87
CA THR A 423 -1.70 -0.81 6.96
C THR A 423 -0.26 -1.02 7.44
N GLU A 424 0.01 -0.75 8.71
CA GLU A 424 1.33 -0.94 9.32
C GLU A 424 1.77 -2.41 9.29
N LEU A 425 0.86 -3.34 9.59
CA LEU A 425 1.11 -4.78 9.55
C LEU A 425 1.58 -5.24 8.16
N ARG A 426 0.94 -4.77 7.08
CA ARG A 426 1.37 -5.05 5.70
C ARG A 426 2.72 -4.45 5.39
N LEU A 427 2.93 -3.18 5.69
CA LEU A 427 4.18 -2.48 5.39
C LEU A 427 5.35 -3.15 6.10
N ALA A 428 5.22 -3.40 7.40
CA ALA A 428 6.25 -4.03 8.21
C ALA A 428 6.57 -5.46 7.76
N SER A 429 5.57 -6.24 7.34
CA SER A 429 5.80 -7.61 6.84
C SER A 429 6.68 -7.68 5.58
N LYS A 430 6.77 -6.59 4.82
CA LYS A 430 7.61 -6.49 3.61
C LYS A 430 8.94 -5.79 3.84
N GLU A 431 9.23 -5.36 5.07
CA GLU A 431 10.46 -4.66 5.41
C GLU A 431 11.46 -5.58 6.11
N SER A 432 12.12 -6.44 5.33
CA SER A 432 13.09 -7.42 5.88
C SER A 432 14.32 -6.80 6.55
N SER A 433 14.58 -5.50 6.33
CA SER A 433 15.64 -4.75 7.02
C SER A 433 15.28 -4.38 8.46
N ASN A 434 14.00 -4.45 8.85
CA ASN A 434 13.51 -4.09 10.17
C ASN A 434 12.51 -5.11 10.73
N PRO A 435 12.96 -6.33 11.07
CA PRO A 435 12.07 -7.38 11.58
C PRO A 435 11.34 -6.97 12.87
N ILE A 436 11.98 -6.17 13.73
CA ILE A 436 11.41 -5.65 14.97
C ILE A 436 10.11 -4.86 14.73
N ARG A 437 10.04 -4.11 13.62
CA ARG A 437 8.82 -3.38 13.21
C ARG A 437 7.66 -4.35 13.00
N PHE A 438 7.92 -5.48 12.34
CA PHE A 438 6.89 -6.47 12.08
C PHE A 438 6.43 -7.20 13.35
N GLU A 439 7.35 -7.51 14.26
CA GLU A 439 7.01 -8.07 15.57
C GLU A 439 6.10 -7.14 16.38
N LYS A 440 6.37 -5.82 16.35
CA LYS A 440 5.49 -4.82 16.99
C LYS A 440 4.10 -4.81 16.37
N ALA A 441 4.02 -4.82 15.04
CA ALA A 441 2.74 -4.81 14.34
C ALA A 441 1.90 -6.07 14.64
N ILE A 442 2.54 -7.26 14.68
CA ILE A 442 1.89 -8.52 15.08
C ILE A 442 1.41 -8.45 16.53
N ALA A 443 2.23 -7.93 17.45
CA ALA A 443 1.85 -7.80 18.85
C ALA A 443 0.60 -6.93 19.02
N SER A 444 0.55 -5.78 18.33
CA SER A 444 -0.62 -4.89 18.34
C SER A 444 -1.85 -5.58 17.74
N ALA A 445 -1.70 -6.27 16.60
CA ALA A 445 -2.77 -7.02 15.94
C ALA A 445 -3.38 -8.10 16.84
N LEU A 446 -2.55 -8.88 17.54
CA LEU A 446 -3.03 -9.92 18.47
C LEU A 446 -3.64 -9.32 19.73
N SER A 447 -3.16 -8.16 20.19
CA SER A 447 -3.78 -7.44 21.30
C SER A 447 -5.19 -6.93 20.96
N ILE A 448 -5.43 -6.51 19.71
CA ILE A 448 -6.77 -6.12 19.22
C ILE A 448 -7.76 -7.30 19.32
N LEU A 449 -7.30 -8.54 19.12
CA LEU A 449 -8.12 -9.75 19.30
C LEU A 449 -8.37 -10.12 20.78
N GLY A 450 -7.82 -9.36 21.73
CA GLY A 450 -8.02 -9.53 23.17
C GLY A 450 -6.96 -10.39 23.89
N PHE A 451 -5.86 -10.75 23.24
CA PHE A 451 -4.79 -11.52 23.88
C PHE A 451 -3.94 -10.66 24.85
N ASN A 452 -3.43 -11.29 25.91
CA ASN A 452 -2.30 -10.75 26.66
C ASN A 452 -1.02 -11.03 25.86
N VAL A 453 -0.28 -9.98 25.52
CA VAL A 453 0.88 -10.08 24.62
C VAL A 453 2.17 -9.68 25.34
N VAL A 454 3.20 -10.51 25.23
CA VAL A 454 4.55 -10.24 25.72
C VAL A 454 5.54 -10.37 24.58
N ARG A 455 6.41 -9.37 24.39
CA ARG A 455 7.50 -9.43 23.41
C ARG A 455 8.79 -9.83 24.10
N HIS A 456 9.42 -10.91 23.63
CA HIS A 456 10.66 -11.42 24.21
C HIS A 456 11.93 -11.04 23.42
N GLY A 457 11.77 -10.36 22.27
CA GLY A 457 12.78 -9.86 21.32
C GLY A 457 14.27 -10.08 21.65
N GLY A 458 14.98 -10.77 20.75
CA GLY A 458 16.43 -11.01 20.85
C GLY A 458 16.85 -12.32 20.19
N SER A 459 18.14 -12.46 19.88
CA SER A 459 18.68 -13.71 19.29
C SER A 459 18.45 -14.90 20.22
N GLY A 460 17.81 -15.95 19.72
CA GLY A 460 17.52 -17.19 20.47
C GLY A 460 16.26 -17.16 21.33
N LYS A 461 15.34 -16.20 21.12
CA LYS A 461 14.02 -16.15 21.78
C LYS A 461 12.90 -16.07 20.75
N THR A 462 11.67 -16.34 21.17
CA THR A 462 10.47 -16.11 20.36
C THR A 462 10.20 -14.62 20.20
N ASP A 463 9.72 -14.23 19.02
CA ASP A 463 9.43 -12.83 18.74
C ASP A 463 8.27 -12.30 19.60
N VAL A 464 7.16 -13.04 19.64
CA VAL A 464 5.96 -12.69 20.40
C VAL A 464 5.41 -13.91 21.14
N PHE A 465 5.04 -13.73 22.41
CA PHE A 465 4.31 -14.71 23.20
C PHE A 465 2.93 -14.16 23.53
N ILE A 466 1.89 -14.96 23.28
CA ILE A 466 0.51 -14.58 23.60
C ILE A 466 -0.14 -15.58 24.55
N GLN A 467 -1.02 -15.07 25.41
CA GLN A 467 -1.80 -15.87 26.34
C GLN A 467 -3.25 -15.38 26.36
N SER A 468 -4.21 -16.31 26.39
CA SER A 468 -5.61 -15.94 26.58
C SER A 468 -5.85 -15.43 28.01
N PRO A 469 -6.64 -14.35 28.19
CA PRO A 469 -6.88 -13.74 29.50
C PRO A 469 -7.88 -14.58 30.30
N SER A 470 -7.43 -15.70 30.85
CA SER A 470 -8.22 -16.61 31.68
C SER A 470 -7.36 -17.27 32.75
N ILE A 471 -8.00 -17.98 33.68
CA ILE A 471 -7.28 -18.79 34.68
C ILE A 471 -6.52 -19.94 34.00
N PRO A 472 -5.39 -20.42 34.57
CA PRO A 472 -4.50 -21.38 33.91
C PRO A 472 -5.20 -22.59 33.28
N LYS A 473 -6.20 -23.16 33.97
CA LYS A 473 -6.98 -24.32 33.51
C LYS A 473 -7.74 -24.09 32.19
N TYR A 474 -8.19 -22.87 31.94
CA TYR A 474 -8.97 -22.51 30.74
C TYR A 474 -8.21 -21.53 29.83
N SER A 475 -6.96 -21.20 30.19
CA SER A 475 -6.07 -20.41 29.36
C SER A 475 -5.35 -21.29 28.34
N PHE A 476 -4.88 -20.68 27.27
CA PHE A 476 -3.89 -21.28 26.39
C PHE A 476 -2.87 -20.22 25.98
N SER A 477 -1.72 -20.68 25.52
CA SER A 477 -0.57 -19.86 25.18
C SER A 477 0.00 -20.25 23.83
N VAL A 478 0.58 -19.28 23.13
CA VAL A 478 1.16 -19.48 21.79
C VAL A 478 2.47 -18.73 21.68
N THR A 479 3.51 -19.43 21.22
CA THR A 479 4.74 -18.78 20.73
C THR A 479 4.57 -18.42 19.27
N VAL A 480 4.76 -17.15 18.95
CA VAL A 480 4.58 -16.59 17.62
C VAL A 480 5.93 -16.11 17.09
N ASP A 481 6.28 -16.57 15.88
CA ASP A 481 7.49 -16.19 15.15
C ASP A 481 7.09 -15.38 13.90
N ALA A 482 7.75 -14.24 13.71
CA ALA A 482 7.47 -13.28 12.66
C ALA A 482 8.47 -13.43 11.51
N LYS A 483 7.97 -13.48 10.28
CA LYS A 483 8.81 -13.58 9.07
C LYS A 483 8.50 -12.46 8.08
N SER A 484 9.27 -11.37 8.19
CA SER A 484 9.25 -10.26 7.24
C SER A 484 10.14 -10.55 6.02
N THR A 485 9.63 -10.36 4.80
CA THR A 485 10.38 -10.62 3.55
C THR A 485 10.14 -9.53 2.51
N GLN A 486 11.20 -9.05 1.86
CA GLN A 486 11.07 -8.01 0.83
C GLN A 486 10.21 -8.44 -0.37
N SER A 487 10.26 -9.73 -0.73
CA SER A 487 9.44 -10.32 -1.82
C SER A 487 7.99 -10.58 -1.41
N GLY A 488 7.69 -10.58 -0.10
CA GLY A 488 6.42 -11.03 0.46
C GLY A 488 6.24 -12.56 0.49
N SER A 489 7.19 -13.35 -0.03
CA SER A 489 7.08 -14.82 -0.02
C SER A 489 7.99 -15.42 1.04
N VAL A 490 7.39 -16.17 1.97
CA VAL A 490 8.09 -16.97 2.98
C VAL A 490 8.26 -18.39 2.46
N THR A 491 9.52 -18.81 2.34
CA THR A 491 9.92 -20.14 1.85
C THR A 491 10.44 -21.00 2.99
N GLU A 492 10.53 -22.33 2.78
CA GLU A 492 11.01 -23.29 3.78
C GLU A 492 12.35 -22.91 4.41
N GLY A 493 13.32 -22.44 3.59
CA GLY A 493 14.67 -22.12 4.07
C GLY A 493 14.72 -20.97 5.08
N LEU A 494 13.62 -20.22 5.23
CA LEU A 494 13.50 -19.13 6.19
C LEU A 494 12.93 -19.57 7.55
N ILE A 495 12.45 -20.82 7.67
CA ILE A 495 11.81 -21.32 8.89
C ILE A 495 12.64 -22.47 9.48
N ASN A 496 13.13 -22.26 10.70
CA ASN A 496 13.77 -23.31 11.49
C ASN A 496 12.77 -23.94 12.46
N PHE A 497 12.16 -25.04 12.03
CA PHE A 497 11.13 -25.74 12.82
C PHE A 497 11.65 -26.36 14.12
N ASP A 498 12.94 -26.68 14.22
CA ASP A 498 13.52 -27.25 15.45
C ASP A 498 13.66 -26.16 16.52
N THR A 499 14.13 -24.98 16.12
CA THR A 499 14.18 -23.80 17.00
C THR A 499 12.78 -23.41 17.51
N LEU A 500 11.75 -23.47 16.66
CA LEU A 500 10.37 -23.20 17.08
C LEU A 500 9.88 -24.18 18.16
N LYS A 501 10.24 -25.46 18.06
CA LYS A 501 9.90 -26.47 19.06
C LYS A 501 10.62 -26.21 20.39
N ASP A 502 11.88 -25.80 20.35
CA ASP A 502 12.65 -25.47 21.55
C ASP A 502 12.08 -24.23 22.26
N HIS A 503 11.74 -23.21 21.49
CA HIS A 503 11.05 -22.01 21.94
C HIS A 503 9.72 -22.32 22.64
N ARG A 504 8.87 -23.16 22.04
CA ARG A 504 7.61 -23.62 22.67
C ARG A 504 7.85 -24.27 24.02
N LYS A 505 8.85 -25.16 24.11
CA LYS A 505 9.20 -25.85 25.37
C LYS A 505 9.71 -24.88 26.42
N MET A 506 10.58 -23.95 26.03
CA MET A 506 11.17 -22.94 26.92
C MET A 506 10.09 -22.06 27.58
N HIS A 507 9.07 -21.68 26.81
CA HIS A 507 7.97 -20.84 27.28
C HIS A 507 6.76 -21.62 27.79
N GLY A 508 6.82 -22.97 27.82
CA GLY A 508 5.71 -23.82 28.24
C GLY A 508 4.44 -23.63 27.41
N ALA A 509 4.58 -23.27 26.13
CA ALA A 509 3.46 -22.85 25.31
C ALA A 509 2.63 -24.02 24.74
N ASP A 510 1.32 -23.82 24.63
CA ASP A 510 0.42 -24.85 24.10
C ASP A 510 0.58 -25.01 22.59
N PHE A 511 0.78 -23.92 21.85
CA PHE A 511 0.83 -23.92 20.38
C PHE A 511 2.00 -23.10 19.83
N ILE A 512 2.29 -23.30 18.54
CA ILE A 512 3.28 -22.54 17.76
C ILE A 512 2.59 -21.95 16.55
N ALA A 513 2.80 -20.67 16.31
CA ALA A 513 2.40 -20.02 15.07
C ALA A 513 3.56 -19.29 14.40
N VAL A 514 3.57 -19.28 13.07
CA VAL A 514 4.44 -18.43 12.26
C VAL A 514 3.54 -17.49 11.47
N ILE A 515 3.85 -16.20 11.54
CA ILE A 515 3.13 -15.15 10.82
C ILE A 515 4.06 -14.51 9.80
N GLY A 516 3.61 -14.43 8.55
CA GLY A 516 4.39 -13.86 7.45
C GLY A 516 3.48 -13.37 6.33
N PHE A 517 4.01 -12.61 5.37
CA PHE A 517 3.18 -12.02 4.31
C PHE A 517 2.40 -13.06 3.50
N SER A 518 3.08 -14.08 2.98
CA SER A 518 2.48 -15.20 2.27
C SER A 518 3.38 -16.43 2.34
N PHE A 519 2.81 -17.62 2.54
CA PHE A 519 3.55 -18.89 2.55
C PHE A 519 3.38 -19.63 1.22
N GLN A 520 4.48 -20.04 0.62
CA GLN A 520 4.48 -20.74 -0.67
C GLN A 520 5.27 -22.05 -0.62
N GLY A 521 4.75 -23.06 -1.35
CA GLY A 521 5.41 -24.35 -1.56
C GLY A 521 4.85 -25.48 -0.68
N GLU A 522 4.53 -26.61 -1.32
CA GLU A 522 3.95 -27.79 -0.66
C GLU A 522 4.83 -28.35 0.45
N ARG A 523 6.16 -28.34 0.25
CA ARG A 523 7.12 -28.85 1.22
C ARG A 523 7.11 -28.07 2.53
N LEU A 524 6.99 -26.74 2.46
CA LEU A 524 6.88 -25.89 3.65
C LEU A 524 5.61 -26.23 4.44
N ILE A 525 4.47 -26.35 3.76
CA ILE A 525 3.18 -26.67 4.37
C ILE A 525 3.25 -28.06 5.03
N LYS A 526 3.81 -29.05 4.34
CA LYS A 526 3.97 -30.41 4.87
C LYS A 526 4.81 -30.43 6.16
N ARG A 527 5.95 -29.73 6.16
CA ARG A 527 6.80 -29.64 7.37
C ARG A 527 6.10 -28.91 8.51
N ALA A 528 5.34 -27.85 8.23
CA ALA A 528 4.55 -27.19 9.26
C ALA A 528 3.50 -28.14 9.87
N ILE A 529 2.89 -29.02 9.07
CA ILE A 529 1.98 -30.06 9.57
C ILE A 529 2.73 -31.06 10.47
N GLU A 530 3.87 -31.57 10.00
CA GLU A 530 4.71 -32.54 10.74
C GLU A 530 5.25 -31.98 12.07
N HIS A 531 5.52 -30.68 12.12
CA HIS A 531 6.02 -30.01 13.31
C HIS A 531 4.92 -29.35 14.17
N GLU A 532 3.64 -29.52 13.81
CA GLU A 532 2.49 -28.97 14.52
C GLU A 532 2.51 -27.44 14.65
N VAL A 533 2.87 -26.77 13.55
CA VAL A 533 2.98 -25.31 13.45
C VAL A 533 1.83 -24.76 12.62
N ALA A 534 1.13 -23.74 13.15
CA ALA A 534 0.15 -22.96 12.41
C ALA A 534 0.84 -21.87 11.56
N LEU A 535 0.52 -21.80 10.28
CA LEU A 535 1.01 -20.77 9.36
C LEU A 535 -0.15 -19.79 9.06
N ILE A 536 -0.01 -18.54 9.50
CA ILE A 536 -1.03 -17.50 9.36
C ILE A 536 -0.49 -16.41 8.44
N ASP A 537 -1.06 -16.28 7.24
CA ASP A 537 -0.65 -15.21 6.34
C ASP A 537 -1.29 -13.86 6.72
N ILE A 538 -0.81 -12.77 6.12
CA ILE A 538 -1.33 -11.44 6.45
C ILE A 538 -2.79 -11.26 6.02
N GLU A 539 -3.23 -11.90 4.94
CA GLU A 539 -4.65 -11.83 4.54
C GLU A 539 -5.53 -12.54 5.59
N ASP A 540 -5.11 -13.69 6.11
CA ASP A 540 -5.81 -14.43 7.15
C ASP A 540 -5.85 -13.64 8.47
N LEU A 541 -4.74 -13.04 8.89
CA LEU A 541 -4.69 -12.23 10.11
C LEU A 541 -5.54 -10.95 9.98
N GLU A 542 -5.51 -10.28 8.83
CA GLU A 542 -6.39 -9.14 8.56
C GLU A 542 -7.86 -9.54 8.60
N THR A 543 -8.19 -10.69 8.01
CA THR A 543 -9.54 -11.24 8.04
C THR A 543 -9.98 -11.48 9.47
N LEU A 544 -9.15 -12.10 10.32
CA LEU A 544 -9.45 -12.33 11.74
C LEU A 544 -9.78 -11.01 12.47
N ILE A 545 -8.98 -9.96 12.25
CA ILE A 545 -9.18 -8.66 12.90
C ILE A 545 -10.47 -8.00 12.41
N ARG A 546 -10.75 -8.03 11.11
CA ARG A 546 -11.98 -7.48 10.53
C ARG A 546 -13.22 -8.20 11.05
N LEU A 547 -13.18 -9.54 11.06
CA LEU A 547 -14.28 -10.36 11.57
C LEU A 547 -14.51 -10.15 13.06
N HIS A 548 -13.45 -9.98 13.86
CA HIS A 548 -13.54 -9.65 15.29
C HIS A 548 -14.17 -8.28 15.51
N ASN A 549 -13.79 -7.29 14.71
CA ASN A 549 -14.35 -5.96 14.81
C ASN A 549 -15.84 -5.91 14.45
N GLU A 550 -16.27 -6.73 13.48
CA GLU A 550 -17.68 -6.86 13.11
C GLU A 550 -18.49 -7.63 14.17
N ILE A 551 -17.99 -8.80 14.60
CA ILE A 551 -18.60 -9.67 15.62
C ILE A 551 -17.48 -10.14 16.57
N PRO A 552 -17.34 -9.53 17.76
CA PRO A 552 -16.24 -9.86 18.66
C PRO A 552 -16.43 -11.24 19.28
N LEU A 553 -15.47 -12.13 19.01
CA LEU A 553 -15.39 -13.44 19.63
C LEU A 553 -14.63 -13.37 20.96
N LEU A 554 -14.97 -14.28 21.88
CA LEU A 554 -14.14 -14.52 23.05
C LEU A 554 -12.77 -15.08 22.60
N VAL A 555 -11.72 -14.69 23.33
CA VAL A 555 -10.33 -15.09 23.01
C VAL A 555 -10.17 -16.61 22.89
N ASN A 556 -10.96 -17.37 23.66
CA ASN A 556 -10.94 -18.83 23.63
C ASN A 556 -11.40 -19.44 22.29
N SER A 557 -12.27 -18.77 21.53
CA SER A 557 -12.70 -19.23 20.21
C SER A 557 -11.51 -19.31 19.24
N TYR A 558 -10.56 -18.38 19.34
CA TYR A 558 -9.34 -18.37 18.51
C TYR A 558 -8.40 -19.54 18.77
N LYS A 559 -8.60 -20.32 19.84
CA LYS A 559 -7.87 -21.60 20.04
C LYS A 559 -8.05 -22.53 18.83
N LYS A 560 -9.21 -22.49 18.15
CA LYS A 560 -9.49 -23.24 16.92
C LYS A 560 -8.54 -22.88 15.77
N ILE A 561 -8.03 -21.64 15.72
CA ILE A 561 -7.03 -21.21 14.73
C ILE A 561 -5.67 -21.81 15.07
N PHE A 562 -5.19 -21.62 16.31
CA PHE A 562 -3.86 -22.06 16.72
C PHE A 562 -3.71 -23.58 16.88
N SER A 563 -4.82 -24.31 16.97
CA SER A 563 -4.83 -25.78 17.00
C SER A 563 -4.66 -26.42 15.60
N GLN A 564 -4.80 -25.63 14.53
CA GLN A 564 -4.57 -26.09 13.16
C GLN A 564 -3.08 -26.28 12.89
N ARG A 565 -2.75 -27.07 11.88
CA ARG A 565 -1.38 -27.38 11.46
C ARG A 565 -1.21 -27.08 9.98
N GLY A 566 -0.09 -26.49 9.60
CA GLY A 566 0.08 -25.96 8.25
C GLY A 566 -0.67 -24.64 8.06
N LYS A 567 -1.12 -24.36 6.84
CA LYS A 567 -1.85 -23.12 6.54
C LYS A 567 -3.20 -23.11 7.27
N VAL A 568 -3.47 -22.05 8.01
CA VAL A 568 -4.73 -21.93 8.75
C VAL A 568 -5.89 -21.64 7.81
N ASN A 569 -7.08 -22.07 8.23
CA ASN A 569 -8.35 -21.66 7.63
C ASN A 569 -9.16 -20.88 8.68
N VAL A 570 -9.41 -19.60 8.38
CA VAL A 570 -10.16 -18.69 9.27
C VAL A 570 -11.64 -19.06 9.36
N SER A 571 -12.21 -19.71 8.34
CA SER A 571 -13.64 -20.06 8.29
C SER A 571 -14.10 -21.02 9.41
N ILE A 572 -13.17 -21.65 10.13
CA ILE A 572 -13.49 -22.49 11.30
C ILE A 572 -14.17 -21.70 12.44
N LEU A 573 -14.09 -20.37 12.41
CA LEU A 573 -14.73 -19.48 13.37
C LEU A 573 -16.15 -19.07 12.96
N GLU A 574 -16.61 -19.41 11.75
CA GLU A 574 -17.91 -18.96 11.25
C GLU A 574 -19.09 -19.52 12.06
N GLU A 575 -18.94 -20.71 12.65
CA GLU A 575 -19.96 -21.27 13.54
C GLU A 575 -20.12 -20.40 14.80
N ASP A 576 -19.01 -20.11 15.50
CA ASP A 576 -19.01 -19.27 16.71
C ASP A 576 -19.55 -17.86 16.39
N ARG A 577 -19.20 -17.30 15.23
CA ARG A 577 -19.70 -15.98 14.79
C ARG A 577 -21.19 -16.03 14.48
N ARG A 578 -21.66 -17.08 13.82
CA ARG A 578 -23.07 -17.26 13.47
C ARG A 578 -23.94 -17.36 14.71
N GLU A 579 -23.48 -18.02 15.76
CA GLU A 579 -24.19 -18.11 17.04
C GLU A 579 -24.39 -16.72 17.68
N ILE A 580 -23.35 -15.88 17.72
CA ILE A 580 -23.46 -14.51 18.23
C ILE A 580 -24.36 -13.66 17.35
N HIS A 581 -24.19 -13.72 16.02
CA HIS A 581 -25.03 -13.00 15.07
C HIS A 581 -26.51 -13.37 15.24
N ARG A 582 -26.79 -14.68 15.32
CA ARG A 582 -28.13 -15.24 15.53
C ARG A 582 -28.73 -14.76 16.84
N SER A 583 -27.94 -14.70 17.92
CA SER A 583 -28.37 -14.15 19.20
C SER A 583 -28.77 -12.68 19.10
N GLY A 584 -28.06 -11.88 18.29
CA GLY A 584 -28.44 -10.50 17.97
C GLY A 584 -29.76 -10.38 17.23
N ILE A 585 -29.99 -11.23 16.21
CA ILE A 585 -31.28 -11.29 15.50
C ILE A 585 -32.40 -11.71 16.46
N LEU A 586 -32.16 -12.69 17.33
CA LEU A 586 -33.13 -13.14 18.32
C LEU A 586 -33.51 -12.04 19.29
N LEU A 587 -32.54 -11.28 19.81
CA LEU A 587 -32.79 -10.11 20.65
C LEU A 587 -33.72 -9.12 19.96
N GLN A 588 -33.40 -8.75 18.71
CA GLN A 588 -34.20 -7.80 17.94
C GLN A 588 -35.63 -8.31 17.73
N THR A 589 -35.78 -9.52 17.24
CA THR A 589 -37.08 -10.09 16.85
C THR A 589 -37.98 -10.42 18.05
N VAL A 590 -37.41 -10.83 19.19
CA VAL A 590 -38.17 -11.00 20.44
C VAL A 590 -38.71 -9.66 20.93
N MET A 591 -37.89 -8.60 20.92
CA MET A 591 -38.34 -7.26 21.28
C MET A 591 -39.40 -6.73 20.32
N GLU A 592 -39.21 -6.89 19.00
CA GLU A 592 -40.21 -6.51 17.98
C GLU A 592 -41.55 -7.22 18.22
N CYS A 593 -41.52 -8.54 18.46
CA CYS A 593 -42.72 -9.32 18.75
C CYS A 593 -43.48 -8.80 19.99
N LEU A 594 -42.77 -8.50 21.08
CA LEU A 594 -43.39 -7.96 22.30
C LEU A 594 -43.94 -6.54 22.12
N ILE A 595 -43.26 -5.69 21.33
CA ILE A 595 -43.70 -4.32 21.05
C ILE A 595 -44.93 -4.31 20.14
N GLU A 596 -44.94 -5.13 19.08
CA GLU A 596 -46.09 -5.28 18.18
C GLU A 596 -47.32 -5.77 18.96
N GLU A 597 -47.13 -6.75 19.85
CA GLU A 597 -48.20 -7.31 20.66
C GLU A 597 -48.73 -6.33 21.72
N SER A 598 -47.93 -5.35 22.15
CA SER A 598 -48.31 -4.41 23.23
C SER A 598 -49.55 -3.57 22.90
N LEU A 599 -49.96 -3.51 21.63
CA LEU A 599 -51.16 -2.81 21.16
C LEU A 599 -52.32 -3.76 20.82
N ASP A 600 -52.14 -5.08 20.97
CA ASP A 600 -53.17 -6.06 20.63
C ASP A 600 -54.22 -6.17 21.75
N PRO A 601 -55.51 -5.97 21.43
CA PRO A 601 -56.59 -5.98 22.43
C PRO A 601 -57.00 -7.39 22.88
N VAL A 602 -56.51 -8.46 22.23
CA VAL A 602 -56.87 -9.85 22.53
C VAL A 602 -55.87 -10.47 23.49
N THR A 603 -54.57 -10.26 23.25
CA THR A 603 -53.49 -10.77 24.12
C THR A 603 -53.12 -9.82 25.24
N GLU A 604 -53.62 -8.58 25.20
CA GLU A 604 -53.32 -7.51 26.17
C GLU A 604 -51.81 -7.26 26.33
N GLY A 605 -51.02 -7.57 25.29
CA GLY A 605 -49.57 -7.40 25.26
C GLY A 605 -48.75 -8.45 26.00
N LEU A 606 -49.36 -9.54 26.47
CA LEU A 606 -48.68 -10.62 27.19
C LEU A 606 -48.41 -11.82 26.28
N LEU A 607 -47.14 -12.23 26.17
CA LEU A 607 -46.73 -13.42 25.41
C LEU A 607 -45.96 -14.42 26.26
N HIS A 608 -46.23 -15.72 26.06
CA HIS A 608 -45.35 -16.78 26.51
C HIS A 608 -44.27 -17.11 25.47
N ASP A 609 -43.22 -17.81 25.90
CA ASP A 609 -42.16 -18.34 25.05
C ASP A 609 -42.69 -19.15 23.84
N LYS A 610 -43.75 -19.94 24.04
CA LYS A 610 -44.41 -20.71 22.98
C LYS A 610 -45.12 -19.85 21.94
N ASP A 611 -45.63 -18.69 22.35
CA ASP A 611 -46.33 -17.77 21.44
C ASP A 611 -45.30 -17.04 20.56
N ILE A 612 -44.22 -16.58 21.18
CA ILE A 612 -43.07 -16.02 20.46
C ILE A 612 -42.47 -17.07 19.51
N TYR A 613 -42.30 -18.32 19.93
CA TYR A 613 -41.85 -19.40 19.05
C TYR A 613 -42.78 -19.59 17.84
N ARG A 614 -44.10 -19.55 18.05
CA ARG A 614 -45.07 -19.68 16.94
C ARG A 614 -44.93 -18.56 15.92
N SER A 615 -44.66 -17.34 16.36
CA SER A 615 -44.40 -16.19 15.49
C SER A 615 -43.07 -16.32 14.76
N LEU A 616 -42.02 -16.81 15.44
CA LEU A 616 -40.66 -16.84 14.89
C LEU A 616 -40.32 -18.11 14.09
N ARG A 617 -41.04 -19.23 14.26
CA ARG A 617 -40.69 -20.53 13.63
C ARG A 617 -40.63 -20.52 12.10
N SER A 618 -41.29 -19.55 11.46
CA SER A 618 -41.32 -19.38 10.00
C SER A 618 -40.68 -18.06 9.56
N TYR A 619 -39.96 -17.38 10.46
CA TYR A 619 -39.44 -16.04 10.20
C TYR A 619 -38.16 -16.11 9.36
N LYS A 620 -38.19 -15.48 8.18
CA LYS A 620 -37.16 -15.63 7.12
C LYS A 620 -35.76 -15.14 7.51
N LYS A 621 -35.62 -14.34 8.57
CA LYS A 621 -34.30 -13.86 9.03
C LYS A 621 -33.47 -14.95 9.72
N PHE A 622 -34.07 -16.09 10.09
CA PHE A 622 -33.35 -17.21 10.69
C PHE A 622 -33.12 -18.32 9.66
N ASP A 623 -31.88 -18.82 9.60
CA ASP A 623 -31.53 -20.00 8.78
C ASP A 623 -32.23 -21.29 9.29
N SER A 624 -32.53 -21.34 10.59
CA SER A 624 -33.27 -22.40 11.26
C SER A 624 -34.16 -21.83 12.38
N PRO A 625 -35.34 -22.42 12.66
CA PRO A 625 -36.24 -21.91 13.69
C PRO A 625 -35.55 -21.77 15.06
N PRO A 626 -35.82 -20.71 15.85
CA PRO A 626 -35.33 -20.59 17.22
C PRO A 626 -35.89 -21.69 18.11
N LEU A 627 -35.04 -22.25 18.97
CA LEU A 627 -35.44 -23.21 20.00
C LEU A 627 -36.17 -22.48 21.13
N LEU A 628 -37.09 -23.18 21.79
CA LEU A 628 -37.76 -22.63 22.98
C LEU A 628 -36.77 -22.23 24.06
N THR A 629 -35.68 -22.99 24.24
CA THR A 629 -34.60 -22.67 25.19
C THR A 629 -33.90 -21.36 24.83
N GLU A 630 -33.56 -21.14 23.56
CA GLU A 630 -32.96 -19.88 23.08
C GLU A 630 -33.88 -18.69 23.40
N ILE A 631 -35.19 -18.84 23.16
CA ILE A 631 -36.20 -17.81 23.45
C ILE A 631 -36.29 -17.57 24.96
N SER A 632 -36.40 -18.61 25.78
CA SER A 632 -36.49 -18.50 27.24
C SER A 632 -35.25 -17.81 27.83
N GLU A 633 -34.05 -18.16 27.36
CA GLU A 633 -32.79 -17.53 27.79
C GLU A 633 -32.75 -16.05 27.40
N MET A 634 -33.17 -15.71 26.18
CA MET A 634 -33.25 -14.31 25.72
C MET A 634 -34.24 -13.49 26.55
N LEU A 635 -35.43 -14.03 26.83
CA LEU A 635 -36.43 -13.38 27.68
C LEU A 635 -35.89 -13.19 29.11
N GLN A 636 -35.18 -14.18 29.66
CA GLN A 636 -34.55 -14.06 30.97
C GLN A 636 -33.46 -12.98 30.98
N PHE A 637 -32.66 -12.87 29.92
CA PHE A 637 -31.65 -11.83 29.77
C PHE A 637 -32.27 -10.43 29.69
N LEU A 638 -33.28 -10.24 28.82
CA LEU A 638 -33.96 -8.96 28.62
C LEU A 638 -34.78 -8.50 29.84
N SER A 639 -35.33 -9.44 30.60
CA SER A 639 -36.05 -9.17 31.86
C SER A 639 -35.13 -9.02 33.06
N SER A 640 -33.82 -9.27 32.91
CA SER A 640 -32.87 -9.11 34.01
C SER A 640 -32.85 -7.66 34.51
N PRO A 641 -32.63 -7.40 35.81
CA PRO A 641 -32.58 -6.03 36.33
C PRO A 641 -31.50 -5.16 35.68
N LEU A 642 -30.45 -5.77 35.11
CA LEU A 642 -29.37 -5.08 34.41
C LEU A 642 -29.81 -4.55 33.05
N ILE A 643 -30.65 -5.30 32.32
CA ILE A 643 -31.16 -4.88 31.00
C ILE A 643 -32.54 -4.24 31.12
N GLY A 644 -33.49 -4.88 31.80
CA GLY A 644 -34.80 -4.36 32.16
C GLY A 644 -35.54 -3.70 31.01
N SER A 645 -35.54 -4.34 29.84
CA SER A 645 -36.25 -3.86 28.64
C SER A 645 -37.61 -4.51 28.47
N ILE A 646 -37.84 -5.64 29.14
CA ILE A 646 -39.12 -6.35 29.16
C ILE A 646 -39.53 -6.67 30.59
N GLY A 647 -40.84 -6.73 30.82
CA GLY A 647 -41.45 -7.14 32.06
C GLY A 647 -41.77 -8.63 32.06
N ARG A 648 -41.84 -9.22 33.26
CA ARG A 648 -42.23 -10.61 33.47
C ARG A 648 -43.32 -10.67 34.53
N SER A 649 -44.47 -11.26 34.19
CA SER A 649 -45.54 -11.60 35.12
C SER A 649 -45.69 -13.13 35.22
N LYS A 650 -46.67 -13.62 35.99
CA LYS A 650 -47.05 -15.03 35.97
C LYS A 650 -47.71 -15.45 34.65
N GLU A 651 -48.28 -14.48 33.94
CA GLU A 651 -49.12 -14.65 32.75
C GLU A 651 -48.34 -14.48 31.45
N GLY A 652 -47.10 -13.98 31.50
CA GLY A 652 -46.25 -13.85 30.31
C GLY A 652 -45.17 -12.78 30.43
N TYR A 653 -44.57 -12.47 29.29
CA TYR A 653 -43.63 -11.38 29.10
C TYR A 653 -44.29 -10.26 28.30
N TYR A 654 -43.88 -9.02 28.55
CA TYR A 654 -44.41 -7.83 27.86
C TYR A 654 -43.31 -6.79 27.69
N ALA A 655 -43.42 -5.90 26.71
CA ALA A 655 -42.44 -4.84 26.52
C ALA A 655 -42.58 -3.76 27.63
N LEU A 656 -41.47 -3.36 28.25
CA LEU A 656 -41.43 -2.18 29.15
C LEU A 656 -40.93 -0.92 28.43
N GLY A 657 -40.27 -1.09 27.29
CA GLY A 657 -39.70 -0.03 26.49
C GLY A 657 -39.35 -0.52 25.10
N THR A 658 -38.56 0.29 24.41
CA THR A 658 -38.17 0.06 23.01
C THR A 658 -36.80 -0.60 22.89
N LEU A 659 -36.45 -1.04 21.68
CA LEU A 659 -35.08 -1.45 21.36
C LEU A 659 -34.03 -0.35 21.63
N ALA A 660 -34.42 0.93 21.50
CA ALA A 660 -33.52 2.05 21.78
C ALA A 660 -33.13 2.14 23.27
N ASP A 661 -34.03 1.75 24.18
CA ASP A 661 -33.74 1.73 25.62
C ASP A 661 -32.69 0.66 25.98
N ALA A 662 -32.80 -0.52 25.36
CA ALA A 662 -31.80 -1.58 25.51
C ALA A 662 -30.44 -1.12 24.95
N MET A 663 -30.43 -0.49 23.76
CA MET A 663 -29.22 0.07 23.15
C MET A 663 -28.54 1.12 24.05
N ASN A 664 -29.31 2.03 24.65
CA ASN A 664 -28.78 3.05 25.55
C ASN A 664 -28.11 2.43 26.79
N LYS A 665 -28.69 1.38 27.37
CA LYS A 665 -28.08 0.64 28.49
C LYS A 665 -26.81 -0.10 28.06
N PHE A 666 -26.81 -0.77 26.92
CA PHE A 666 -25.60 -1.41 26.39
C PHE A 666 -24.48 -0.39 26.16
N ASN A 667 -24.79 0.78 25.61
CA ASN A 667 -23.82 1.86 25.42
C ASN A 667 -23.28 2.39 26.75
N PHE A 668 -24.12 2.50 27.79
CA PHE A 668 -23.67 2.88 29.13
C PHE A 668 -22.72 1.84 29.74
N TYR A 669 -23.04 0.55 29.64
CA TYR A 669 -22.16 -0.51 30.15
C TYR A 669 -20.85 -0.61 29.36
N ALA A 670 -20.89 -0.44 28.04
CA ALA A 670 -19.70 -0.40 27.20
C ALA A 670 -18.76 0.73 27.64
N LYS A 671 -19.28 1.94 27.87
CA LYS A 671 -18.50 3.07 28.42
C LYS A 671 -17.92 2.74 29.79
N SER A 672 -18.69 2.11 30.67
CA SER A 672 -18.22 1.73 32.01
C SER A 672 -17.06 0.74 31.98
N CYS A 673 -17.01 -0.14 30.98
CA CYS A 673 -15.90 -1.08 30.78
C CYS A 673 -14.60 -0.39 30.28
N SER A 674 -14.70 0.82 29.72
CA SER A 674 -13.55 1.54 29.14
C SER A 674 -12.75 2.37 30.16
N VAL A 675 -13.31 2.74 31.31
CA VAL A 675 -12.75 3.78 32.22
C VAL A 675 -11.76 3.22 33.28
N ASN A 676 -11.67 1.91 33.50
CA ASN A 676 -11.02 1.34 34.70
C ASN A 676 -9.74 0.49 34.48
N SER A 677 -9.05 0.59 33.34
CA SER A 677 -7.81 -0.18 33.12
C SER A 677 -6.55 0.41 33.81
N LEU A 678 -6.66 1.57 34.47
CA LEU A 678 -5.54 2.36 35.04
C LEU A 678 -5.04 1.90 36.44
N GLU A 679 -5.82 1.19 37.26
CA GLU A 679 -5.44 0.98 38.67
C GLU A 679 -4.91 -0.41 39.05
N ILE A 680 -4.95 -1.42 38.17
CA ILE A 680 -4.73 -2.82 38.60
C ILE A 680 -3.25 -3.25 38.66
N ASN A 681 -2.29 -2.46 38.20
CA ASN A 681 -0.86 -2.85 38.20
C ASN A 681 0.02 -2.12 39.23
N LYS A 682 -0.51 -1.82 40.42
CA LYS A 682 0.33 -1.54 41.61
C LYS A 682 0.14 -2.64 42.63
N GLY A 683 0.88 -3.73 42.44
CA GLY A 683 1.01 -4.80 43.43
C GLY A 683 0.75 -6.16 42.82
N TYR A 684 1.78 -6.73 42.18
CA TYR A 684 2.33 -8.05 42.48
C TYR A 684 3.76 -8.09 41.97
#